data_AF-A0A2V6ZK52-F1
#
_entry.id   AF-A0A2V6ZK52-F1
#
_cell.length_a   1.000
_cell.length_b   1.000
_cell.length_c   1.000
_cell.angle_alpha   90.00
_cell.angle_beta   90.00
_cell.angle_gamma   90.00
#
_symmetry.space_group_name_H-M   'P 1'
#
loop_
_entity.id
_entity.type
_entity.pdbx_description
1 polymer ?
#
loop_
_entity_poly.entity_id
_entity_poly.type
_entity_poly.pdbx_seq_one_letter_code
_entity_poly.pdbx_strand_id
1 'polypeptide(L)'
;MRALVLGLLFSGAWLGAPTRTSAYSIQEAILRVKPAVVLITTTVGGDVTLNCGRGPVTVSLAPYIETGTGWFVDGRGYVITNAHVVDPAYRLPPWVIHELKKKAIDQACVEPKLKARRLMHGERPEVEEELRQAAAGALAGAKLEAQPQITVMLSNGVKLEAKVQKFSPPPSVDSAGKPTPDSGRDLALLRVQEGIYPAIGLTTREVQIGDPVHILGFPGVVLAHELLNQSVTLEASATNGAVSGFKVDVINQNLIQTDAPAAHGNSGGPAITDEATVVGVMQFVSLSSSGALTQGFNFLIPARDVGKFLQGTEVTKPGDSKFTAVWAAGIEALLSERYKAAVVKLTEANQLVPNLTDVKHSLNLAHEKVKNPPPQPFPWALTTLGVTLVSVGAYGSMWGQRWWKNRFRVIPTQVIGFIERGLNPVLLDVRTKTDFETSPLKLPGSTRLEPEEAERAPLNFEPEQMIVTYCTSPEEQQSARVAQILRQRGYRTVRILKGGLGGWTNARLPVEAKSALPSIGLELYKNLSLGDIERRRFRPGEVIFKEGDDPHDEAYVIHSGTVEIRRNFDGEERVLNRNGEGMPLGEIGLFRKGPRSATAVATDDVELLVIKEERLEWLVRNRPQLALELLKRLSNLVVATDQERAQAGGVR
;
A
#
# COMPACT_ATOMS: atom_id res chain seq x y z
N MET A 1 -10.96 33.23 -19.97
CA MET A 1 -10.52 32.22 -18.98
C MET A 1 -9.92 32.93 -17.79
N ARG A 2 -10.76 33.35 -16.85
CA ARG A 2 -10.41 33.93 -15.56
C ARG A 2 -11.31 33.25 -14.54
N ALA A 3 -10.82 32.19 -13.91
CA ALA A 3 -11.40 31.53 -12.73
C ALA A 3 -10.45 30.38 -12.32
N LEU A 4 -9.26 30.77 -11.88
CA LEU A 4 -8.35 29.99 -11.07
C LEU A 4 -7.90 30.99 -10.00
N VAL A 5 -7.75 30.54 -8.76
CA VAL A 5 -7.57 31.34 -7.53
C VAL A 5 -8.91 31.68 -6.84
N LEU A 6 -9.44 30.72 -6.07
CA LEU A 6 -9.89 30.90 -4.68
C LEU A 6 -10.37 29.54 -4.16
N GLY A 7 -9.69 29.00 -3.14
CA GLY A 7 -10.09 27.73 -2.52
C GLY A 7 -9.07 27.13 -1.55
N LEU A 8 -8.29 27.95 -0.85
CA LEU A 8 -7.56 27.54 0.34
C LEU A 8 -8.12 28.37 1.51
N LEU A 9 -9.34 28.02 1.92
CA LEU A 9 -9.92 28.50 3.16
C LEU A 9 -9.40 27.61 4.29
N PHE A 10 -8.58 28.23 5.14
CA PHE A 10 -8.23 27.78 6.48
C PHE A 10 -9.49 27.34 7.23
N SER A 11 -9.73 26.03 7.34
CA SER A 11 -10.50 25.48 8.44
C SER A 11 -9.57 25.42 9.64
N GLY A 12 -9.46 26.54 10.35
CA GLY A 12 -8.96 26.59 11.71
C GLY A 12 -9.92 25.80 12.59
N ALA A 13 -9.74 24.48 12.63
CA ALA A 13 -10.38 23.63 13.60
C ALA A 13 -9.77 23.95 14.96
N TRP A 14 -10.49 24.75 15.74
CA TRP A 14 -10.51 24.63 17.19
C TRP A 14 -10.96 23.20 17.54
N LEU A 15 -10.03 22.27 17.51
CA LEU A 15 -10.16 21.00 18.22
C LEU A 15 -9.52 21.25 19.59
N GLY A 16 -10.36 21.52 20.58
CA GLY A 16 -9.96 21.33 21.97
C GLY A 16 -9.25 19.99 22.07
N ALA A 17 -8.05 19.98 22.66
CA ALA A 17 -7.31 18.75 22.87
C ALA A 17 -8.28 17.74 23.50
N PRO A 18 -8.52 16.56 22.88
CA PRO A 18 -9.25 15.53 23.58
C PRO A 18 -8.46 15.26 24.85
N THR A 19 -9.09 15.44 26.01
CA THR A 19 -8.55 14.97 27.28
C THR A 19 -8.24 13.49 27.10
N ARG A 20 -6.96 13.16 26.92
CA ARG A 20 -6.49 11.79 26.69
C ARG A 20 -6.87 10.95 27.90
N THR A 21 -7.95 10.20 27.77
CA THR A 21 -8.16 8.94 28.48
C THR A 21 -8.44 7.90 27.41
N SER A 22 -7.51 7.74 26.46
CA SER A 22 -7.55 6.58 25.58
C SER A 22 -7.21 5.37 26.44
N ALA A 23 -8.18 4.47 26.63
CA ALA A 23 -7.95 3.13 27.16
C ALA A 23 -6.70 2.52 26.50
N TYR A 24 -5.86 1.86 27.30
CA TYR A 24 -4.70 1.17 26.75
C TYR A 24 -5.16 -0.01 25.88
N SER A 25 -4.28 -0.51 25.01
CA SER A 25 -4.53 -1.84 24.45
C SER A 25 -4.54 -2.87 25.60
N ILE A 26 -5.32 -3.95 25.45
CA ILE A 26 -5.39 -5.04 26.45
C ILE A 26 -3.97 -5.53 26.81
N GLN A 27 -3.12 -5.70 25.79
CA GLN A 27 -1.74 -6.12 25.98
C GLN A 27 -0.95 -5.13 26.84
N GLU A 28 -1.07 -3.83 26.58
CA GLU A 28 -0.39 -2.79 27.36
C GLU A 28 -0.89 -2.74 28.80
N ALA A 29 -2.22 -2.81 29.01
CA ALA A 29 -2.80 -2.82 30.34
C ALA A 29 -2.27 -3.99 31.19
N ILE A 30 -2.25 -5.20 30.61
CA ILE A 30 -1.71 -6.41 31.26
C ILE A 30 -0.22 -6.25 31.55
N LEU A 31 0.59 -5.83 30.57
CA LEU A 31 2.05 -5.68 30.76
C LEU A 31 2.39 -4.67 31.85
N ARG A 32 1.62 -3.58 31.96
CA ARG A 32 1.83 -2.55 33.00
C ARG A 32 1.65 -3.10 34.42
N VAL A 33 0.73 -4.04 34.63
CA VAL A 33 0.38 -4.52 35.98
C VAL A 33 0.98 -5.88 36.35
N LYS A 34 1.25 -6.76 35.37
CA LYS A 34 1.66 -8.15 35.59
C LYS A 34 2.83 -8.31 36.56
N PRO A 35 3.89 -7.46 36.54
CA PRO A 35 4.99 -7.57 37.52
C PRO A 35 4.59 -7.40 38.98
N ALA A 36 3.46 -6.71 39.27
CA ALA A 36 2.96 -6.49 40.61
C ALA A 36 2.17 -7.66 41.19
N VAL A 37 1.79 -8.64 40.35
CA VAL A 37 0.99 -9.80 40.72
C VAL A 37 1.93 -10.90 41.23
N VAL A 38 1.57 -11.49 42.36
CA VAL A 38 2.44 -12.41 43.13
C VAL A 38 1.69 -13.66 43.53
N LEU A 39 2.42 -14.77 43.64
CA LEU A 39 1.87 -16.00 44.20
C LEU A 39 1.95 -15.89 45.72
N ILE A 40 0.83 -16.14 46.39
CA ILE A 40 0.76 -16.28 47.83
C ILE A 40 0.77 -17.76 48.15
N THR A 41 1.66 -18.17 49.04
CA THR A 41 1.71 -19.53 49.56
C THR A 41 1.65 -19.47 51.07
N THR A 42 0.66 -20.14 51.62
CA THR A 42 0.44 -20.27 53.05
C THR A 42 0.77 -21.71 53.43
N THR A 43 1.74 -21.89 54.31
CA THR A 43 2.13 -23.22 54.78
C THR A 43 1.86 -23.33 56.27
N VAL A 44 1.33 -24.48 56.69
CA VAL A 44 1.20 -24.85 58.09
C VAL A 44 1.90 -26.19 58.27
N GLY A 45 3.18 -26.11 58.60
CA GLY A 45 3.95 -27.25 59.07
C GLY A 45 3.78 -27.42 60.58
N GLY A 46 4.45 -28.42 61.13
CA GLY A 46 4.51 -28.61 62.57
C GLY A 46 4.72 -30.06 62.96
N ASP A 47 5.05 -30.22 64.23
CA ASP A 47 5.24 -31.52 64.85
C ASP A 47 3.99 -31.89 65.64
N VAL A 48 3.52 -33.12 65.46
CA VAL A 48 2.38 -33.66 66.22
C VAL A 48 2.86 -34.76 67.14
N THR A 49 2.68 -34.56 68.44
CA THR A 49 2.91 -35.58 69.47
C THR A 49 1.61 -36.26 69.84
N LEU A 50 1.55 -37.58 69.68
CA LEU A 50 0.37 -38.41 69.96
C LEU A 50 0.76 -39.78 70.51
N ASN A 51 -0.19 -40.53 71.08
CA ASN A 51 0.08 -41.86 71.65
C ASN A 51 -0.83 -42.91 71.02
N CYS A 52 -0.24 -43.81 70.22
CA CYS A 52 -0.95 -44.93 69.58
C CYS A 52 -1.10 -46.18 70.48
N GLY A 53 -0.85 -46.06 71.80
CA GLY A 53 -0.91 -47.16 72.77
C GLY A 53 0.45 -47.75 73.19
N ARG A 54 1.57 -47.23 72.68
CA ARG A 54 2.95 -47.68 73.01
C ARG A 54 3.83 -46.57 73.62
N GLY A 55 3.23 -45.45 74.02
CA GLY A 55 3.94 -44.26 74.49
C GLY A 55 3.84 -43.09 73.50
N PRO A 56 4.33 -41.89 73.88
CA PRO A 56 4.29 -40.72 73.04
C PRO A 56 5.21 -40.87 71.83
N VAL A 57 4.69 -40.54 70.65
CA VAL A 57 5.40 -40.50 69.37
C VAL A 57 5.21 -39.11 68.78
N THR A 58 6.30 -38.49 68.35
CA THR A 58 6.26 -37.21 67.63
C THR A 58 6.50 -37.47 66.14
N VAL A 59 5.63 -36.92 65.30
CA VAL A 59 5.72 -37.01 63.85
C VAL A 59 5.78 -35.62 63.26
N SER A 60 6.76 -35.39 62.40
CA SER A 60 6.86 -34.18 61.59
C SER A 60 6.12 -34.41 60.27
N LEU A 61 5.16 -33.54 59.96
CA LEU A 61 4.25 -33.71 58.83
C LEU A 61 4.71 -32.93 57.61
N ALA A 62 4.35 -33.43 56.42
CA ALA A 62 4.31 -32.58 55.24
C ALA A 62 3.34 -31.40 55.51
N PRO A 63 3.75 -30.14 55.25
CA PRO A 63 2.94 -28.99 55.60
C PRO A 63 1.62 -29.01 54.84
N TYR A 64 0.56 -28.51 55.48
CA TYR A 64 -0.62 -28.07 54.75
C TYR A 64 -0.22 -26.86 53.90
N ILE A 65 -0.57 -26.84 52.62
CA ILE A 65 -0.24 -25.75 51.69
C ILE A 65 -1.54 -25.24 51.08
N GLU A 66 -1.77 -23.93 51.23
CA GLU A 66 -2.77 -23.18 50.48
C GLU A 66 -2.06 -22.24 49.51
N THR A 67 -2.57 -22.12 48.28
CA THR A 67 -2.03 -21.19 47.29
C THR A 67 -3.11 -20.25 46.80
N GLY A 68 -2.75 -18.99 46.64
CA GLY A 68 -3.62 -17.98 46.02
C GLY A 68 -2.79 -16.93 45.30
N THR A 69 -3.47 -15.91 44.85
CA THR A 69 -2.85 -14.75 44.19
C THR A 69 -2.94 -13.54 45.11
N GLY A 70 -1.96 -12.66 45.01
CA GLY A 70 -2.04 -11.31 45.56
C GLY A 70 -1.43 -10.31 44.59
N TRP A 71 -1.49 -9.04 44.95
CA TRP A 71 -0.74 -8.01 44.26
C TRP A 71 -0.26 -6.94 45.23
N PHE A 72 0.86 -6.32 44.88
CA PHE A 72 1.32 -5.15 45.62
C PHE A 72 0.38 -3.97 45.37
N VAL A 73 -0.25 -3.50 46.45
CA VAL A 73 -1.08 -2.29 46.42
C VAL A 73 -0.26 -1.03 46.68
N ASP A 74 0.94 -1.17 47.25
CA ASP A 74 1.89 -0.08 47.49
C ASP A 74 3.31 -0.61 47.37
N GLY A 75 4.15 0.14 46.63
CA GLY A 75 5.50 -0.26 46.26
C GLY A 75 6.48 -0.34 47.43
N ARG A 76 6.08 0.05 48.65
CA ARG A 76 6.86 -0.13 49.88
C ARG A 76 6.81 -1.56 50.43
N GLY A 77 5.94 -2.42 49.88
CA GLY A 77 5.83 -3.84 50.23
C GLY A 77 4.52 -4.22 50.93
N TYR A 78 3.42 -3.58 50.53
CA TYR A 78 2.07 -3.93 50.98
C TYR A 78 1.33 -4.71 49.91
N VAL A 79 0.79 -5.87 50.27
CA VAL A 79 0.14 -6.80 49.34
C VAL A 79 -1.31 -7.05 49.77
N ILE A 80 -2.24 -7.00 48.82
CA ILE A 80 -3.62 -7.45 49.06
C ILE A 80 -3.79 -8.87 48.51
N THR A 81 -4.55 -9.68 49.25
CA THR A 81 -5.05 -10.99 48.82
C THR A 81 -6.39 -11.28 49.53
N ASN A 82 -7.00 -12.43 49.27
CA ASN A 82 -8.16 -12.86 50.06
C ASN A 82 -7.75 -13.36 51.45
N ALA A 83 -8.64 -13.19 52.42
CA ALA A 83 -8.38 -13.63 53.78
C ALA A 83 -8.30 -15.15 53.88
N HIS A 84 -9.15 -15.89 53.18
CA HIS A 84 -9.13 -17.37 53.22
C HIS A 84 -7.81 -17.97 52.74
N VAL A 85 -7.06 -17.28 51.85
CA VAL A 85 -5.75 -17.73 51.36
C VAL A 85 -4.71 -17.76 52.48
N VAL A 86 -4.80 -16.82 53.43
CA VAL A 86 -3.83 -16.67 54.53
C VAL A 86 -4.36 -17.12 55.88
N ASP A 87 -5.67 -17.37 55.98
CA ASP A 87 -6.33 -17.79 57.20
C ASP A 87 -5.72 -19.05 57.85
N PRO A 88 -5.32 -20.08 57.09
CA PRO A 88 -4.68 -21.27 57.66
C PRO A 88 -3.44 -20.96 58.51
N ALA A 89 -2.60 -20.00 58.11
CA ALA A 89 -1.43 -19.60 58.87
C ALA A 89 -1.71 -18.50 59.90
N TYR A 90 -2.72 -17.66 59.66
CA TYR A 90 -2.98 -16.50 60.51
C TYR A 90 -3.78 -16.85 61.77
N ARG A 91 -4.92 -17.55 61.61
CA ARG A 91 -5.79 -17.93 62.74
C ARG A 91 -5.71 -19.39 63.12
N LEU A 92 -5.13 -20.24 62.26
CA LEU A 92 -5.06 -21.70 62.46
C LEU A 92 -6.43 -22.30 62.79
N PRO A 93 -7.40 -22.25 61.85
CA PRO A 93 -8.77 -22.67 62.12
C PRO A 93 -8.84 -24.16 62.51
N PRO A 94 -9.85 -24.58 63.30
CA PRO A 94 -9.92 -25.93 63.86
C PRO A 94 -9.85 -27.06 62.82
N TRP A 95 -10.35 -26.84 61.61
CA TRP A 95 -10.33 -27.84 60.53
C TRP A 95 -8.91 -28.12 60.01
N VAL A 96 -8.01 -27.12 59.97
CA VAL A 96 -6.59 -27.31 59.60
C VAL A 96 -5.89 -28.14 60.67
N ILE A 97 -6.13 -27.82 61.94
CA ILE A 97 -5.59 -28.56 63.08
C ILE A 97 -6.07 -30.02 63.02
N HIS A 98 -7.36 -30.22 62.78
CA HIS A 98 -7.95 -31.55 62.64
C HIS A 98 -7.32 -32.35 61.49
N GLU A 99 -7.14 -31.72 60.33
CA GLU A 99 -6.54 -32.35 59.15
C GLU A 99 -5.08 -32.76 59.39
N LEU A 100 -4.27 -31.89 60.01
CA LEU A 100 -2.88 -32.21 60.37
C LEU A 100 -2.82 -33.35 61.40
N LYS A 101 -3.66 -33.31 62.43
CA LYS A 101 -3.72 -34.39 63.42
C LYS A 101 -4.16 -35.72 62.79
N LYS A 102 -5.12 -35.70 61.85
CA LYS A 102 -5.55 -36.88 61.10
C LYS A 102 -4.39 -37.48 60.30
N LYS A 103 -3.64 -36.66 59.56
CA LYS A 103 -2.43 -37.09 58.83
C LYS A 103 -1.38 -37.69 59.77
N ALA A 104 -1.18 -37.09 60.95
CA ALA A 104 -0.26 -37.64 61.95
C ALA A 104 -0.70 -39.02 62.46
N ILE A 105 -1.99 -39.24 62.66
CA ILE A 105 -2.51 -40.57 63.05
C ILE A 105 -2.30 -41.58 61.94
N ASP A 106 -2.59 -41.20 60.69
CA ASP A 106 -2.39 -42.09 59.55
C ASP A 106 -0.91 -42.53 59.47
N GLN A 107 0.03 -41.59 59.59
CA GLN A 107 1.46 -41.88 59.54
C GLN A 107 2.00 -42.61 60.80
N ALA A 108 1.56 -42.25 61.99
CA ALA A 108 2.10 -42.78 63.26
C ALA A 108 1.41 -44.07 63.73
N CYS A 109 0.09 -44.17 63.55
CA CYS A 109 -0.71 -45.24 64.13
C CYS A 109 -1.20 -46.26 63.10
N VAL A 110 -1.55 -45.81 61.88
CA VAL A 110 -2.18 -46.66 60.86
C VAL A 110 -1.14 -47.31 59.96
N GLU A 111 -0.24 -46.53 59.37
CA GLU A 111 0.81 -47.01 58.46
C GLU A 111 1.66 -48.15 59.03
N PRO A 112 2.17 -48.10 60.27
CA PRO A 112 2.96 -49.20 60.81
C PRO A 112 2.14 -50.49 60.95
N LYS A 113 0.83 -50.38 61.24
CA LYS A 113 -0.08 -51.53 61.36
C LYS A 113 -0.45 -52.10 59.99
N LEU A 114 -0.64 -51.25 58.98
CA LEU A 114 -0.81 -51.67 57.59
C LEU A 114 0.43 -52.41 57.08
N LYS A 115 1.63 -51.83 57.28
CA LYS A 115 2.91 -52.45 56.91
C LYS A 115 3.12 -53.78 57.63
N ALA A 116 2.77 -53.88 58.92
CA ALA A 116 2.81 -55.15 59.66
C ALA A 116 1.86 -56.22 59.08
N ARG A 117 0.76 -55.81 58.45
CA ARG A 117 -0.19 -56.67 57.72
C ARG A 117 0.18 -56.85 56.24
N ARG A 118 1.30 -56.30 55.77
CA ARG A 118 1.75 -56.27 54.36
C ARG A 118 0.72 -55.63 53.41
N LEU A 119 -0.01 -54.63 53.90
CA LEU A 119 -0.99 -53.87 53.13
C LEU A 119 -0.44 -52.48 52.80
N MET A 120 -0.78 -52.00 51.60
CA MET A 120 -0.55 -50.61 51.18
C MET A 120 -1.81 -49.76 51.40
N HIS A 121 -1.64 -48.43 51.43
CA HIS A 121 -2.75 -47.49 51.60
C HIS A 121 -3.78 -47.67 50.46
N GLY A 122 -5.06 -47.73 50.81
CA GLY A 122 -6.16 -47.91 49.84
C GLY A 122 -6.33 -49.32 49.28
N GLU A 123 -5.45 -50.27 49.57
CA GLU A 123 -5.58 -51.68 49.13
C GLU A 123 -6.77 -52.38 49.81
N ARG A 124 -7.03 -52.04 51.08
CA ARG A 124 -8.15 -52.53 51.90
C ARG A 124 -8.75 -51.39 52.73
N PRO A 125 -9.60 -50.52 52.13
CA PRO A 125 -10.13 -49.31 52.79
C PRO A 125 -10.86 -49.60 54.11
N GLU A 126 -11.56 -50.73 54.20
CA GLU A 126 -12.29 -51.13 55.40
C GLU A 126 -11.35 -51.47 56.58
N VAL A 127 -10.20 -52.07 56.30
CA VAL A 127 -9.19 -52.39 57.31
C VAL A 127 -8.50 -51.11 57.78
N GLU A 128 -8.21 -50.21 56.85
CA GLU A 128 -7.60 -48.93 57.13
C GLU A 128 -8.51 -48.04 58.00
N GLU A 129 -9.81 -48.02 57.71
CA GLU A 129 -10.80 -47.31 58.52
C GLU A 129 -10.98 -47.93 59.91
N GLU A 130 -10.96 -49.26 60.04
CA GLU A 130 -10.94 -49.95 61.34
C GLU A 130 -9.72 -49.51 62.18
N LEU A 131 -8.55 -49.43 61.55
CA LEU A 131 -7.32 -48.98 62.20
C LEU A 131 -7.38 -47.50 62.62
N ARG A 132 -8.00 -46.64 61.82
CA ARG A 132 -8.25 -45.24 62.18
C ARG A 132 -9.20 -45.12 63.37
N GLN A 133 -10.31 -45.86 63.36
CA GLN A 133 -11.27 -45.88 64.48
C GLN A 133 -10.60 -46.37 65.76
N ALA A 134 -9.78 -47.42 65.69
CA ALA A 134 -8.99 -47.89 66.83
C ALA A 134 -7.97 -46.86 67.34
N ALA A 135 -7.52 -45.94 66.47
CA ALA A 135 -6.62 -44.85 66.81
C ALA A 135 -7.35 -43.53 67.17
N ALA A 136 -8.69 -43.48 67.13
CA ALA A 136 -9.46 -42.26 67.37
C ALA A 136 -9.21 -41.66 68.77
N GLY A 137 -8.93 -42.50 69.77
CA GLY A 137 -8.54 -42.03 71.11
C GLY A 137 -7.23 -41.23 71.13
N ALA A 138 -6.32 -41.50 70.19
CA ALA A 138 -5.07 -40.74 70.05
C ALA A 138 -5.30 -39.32 69.48
N LEU A 139 -6.38 -39.11 68.72
CA LEU A 139 -6.73 -37.82 68.12
C LEU A 139 -7.05 -36.76 69.18
N ALA A 140 -7.81 -37.14 70.21
CA ALA A 140 -8.18 -36.25 71.31
C ALA A 140 -6.96 -35.82 72.14
N GLY A 141 -5.99 -36.72 72.33
CA GLY A 141 -4.75 -36.48 73.08
C GLY A 141 -3.60 -35.87 72.27
N ALA A 142 -3.73 -35.75 70.96
CA ALA A 142 -2.66 -35.26 70.09
C ALA A 142 -2.40 -33.77 70.30
N LYS A 143 -1.13 -33.42 70.53
CA LYS A 143 -0.64 -32.04 70.64
C LYS A 143 0.05 -31.64 69.35
N LEU A 144 -0.30 -30.48 68.79
CA LEU A 144 0.29 -29.93 67.58
C LEU A 144 1.14 -28.70 67.96
N GLU A 145 2.40 -28.71 67.57
CA GLU A 145 3.29 -27.55 67.58
C GLU A 145 3.37 -26.99 66.16
N ALA A 146 2.42 -26.10 65.81
CA ALA A 146 2.29 -25.57 64.46
C ALA A 146 3.37 -24.51 64.16
N GLN A 147 3.88 -24.55 62.93
CA GLN A 147 4.84 -23.60 62.37
C GLN A 147 4.22 -22.94 61.12
N PRO A 148 3.30 -21.99 61.29
CA PRO A 148 2.65 -21.31 60.18
C PRO A 148 3.60 -20.30 59.51
N GLN A 149 3.55 -20.23 58.19
CA GLN A 149 4.31 -19.26 57.40
C GLN A 149 3.49 -18.77 56.20
N ILE A 150 3.57 -17.47 55.91
CA ILE A 150 3.00 -16.87 54.70
C ILE A 150 4.16 -16.35 53.86
N THR A 151 4.17 -16.75 52.59
CA THR A 151 5.21 -16.36 51.63
C THR A 151 4.57 -15.66 50.43
N VAL A 152 5.16 -14.53 50.04
CA VAL A 152 4.88 -13.81 48.79
C VAL A 152 6.01 -14.15 47.81
N MET A 153 5.68 -14.75 46.68
CA MET A 153 6.66 -15.10 45.65
C MET A 153 6.53 -14.20 44.42
N LEU A 154 7.64 -13.55 44.08
CA LEU A 154 7.78 -12.70 42.90
C LEU A 154 8.01 -13.53 41.63
N SER A 155 7.79 -12.95 40.46
CA SER A 155 7.98 -13.65 39.18
C SER A 155 9.43 -14.03 38.87
N ASN A 156 10.40 -13.41 39.53
CA ASN A 156 11.81 -13.78 39.47
C ASN A 156 12.18 -14.97 40.40
N GLY A 157 11.21 -15.55 41.11
CA GLY A 157 11.40 -16.65 42.05
C GLY A 157 11.84 -16.23 43.47
N VAL A 158 12.00 -14.94 43.74
CA VAL A 158 12.30 -14.45 45.10
C VAL A 158 11.09 -14.69 46.00
N LYS A 159 11.33 -15.32 47.14
CA LYS A 159 10.35 -15.59 48.19
C LYS A 159 10.53 -14.62 49.34
N LEU A 160 9.46 -13.92 49.70
CA LEU A 160 9.44 -12.93 50.76
C LEU A 160 8.51 -13.42 51.87
N GLU A 161 9.00 -13.45 53.11
CA GLU A 161 8.14 -13.70 54.26
C GLU A 161 7.16 -12.54 54.45
N ALA A 162 5.90 -12.84 54.71
CA ALA A 162 4.84 -11.86 54.85
C ALA A 162 4.11 -12.00 56.19
N LYS A 163 3.69 -10.87 56.76
CA LYS A 163 2.88 -10.80 57.98
C LYS A 163 1.55 -10.15 57.69
N VAL A 164 0.49 -10.63 58.32
CA VAL A 164 -0.85 -10.02 58.21
C VAL A 164 -0.88 -8.73 59.02
N GLN A 165 -1.14 -7.60 58.36
CA GLN A 165 -1.28 -6.29 59.00
C GLN A 165 -2.76 -5.93 59.24
N LYS A 166 -3.64 -6.33 58.33
CA LYS A 166 -5.08 -6.16 58.49
C LYS A 166 -5.81 -7.37 57.91
N PHE A 167 -6.88 -7.78 58.57
CA PHE A 167 -7.61 -8.99 58.23
C PHE A 167 -9.12 -8.76 58.31
N SER A 168 -9.84 -9.27 57.33
CA SER A 168 -11.30 -9.27 57.24
C SER A 168 -11.72 -10.69 56.85
N PRO A 169 -12.28 -11.49 57.77
CA PRO A 169 -12.55 -12.91 57.54
C PRO A 169 -13.46 -13.16 56.32
N PRO A 170 -13.52 -14.40 55.80
CA PRO A 170 -14.46 -14.72 54.72
C PRO A 170 -15.92 -14.61 55.18
N PRO A 171 -16.88 -14.37 54.25
CA PRO A 171 -18.29 -14.45 54.55
C PRO A 171 -18.65 -15.82 55.12
N SER A 172 -19.37 -15.84 56.24
CA SER A 172 -19.84 -17.07 56.88
C SER A 172 -21.24 -16.88 57.45
N VAL A 173 -22.04 -17.94 57.41
CA VAL A 173 -23.41 -17.98 57.92
C VAL A 173 -23.58 -19.09 58.94
N ASP A 174 -24.50 -18.89 59.88
CA ASP A 174 -24.95 -19.92 60.81
C ASP A 174 -25.90 -20.93 60.14
N SER A 175 -26.35 -21.93 60.89
CA SER A 175 -27.30 -22.94 60.40
C SER A 175 -28.66 -22.36 59.98
N ALA A 176 -28.97 -21.13 60.39
CA ALA A 176 -30.18 -20.40 60.01
C ALA A 176 -29.97 -19.47 58.80
N GLY A 177 -28.77 -19.48 58.18
CA GLY A 177 -28.42 -18.65 57.04
C GLY A 177 -28.14 -17.19 57.39
N LYS A 178 -27.98 -16.84 58.67
CA LYS A 178 -27.64 -15.49 59.11
C LYS A 178 -26.12 -15.30 59.19
N PRO A 179 -25.59 -14.12 58.84
CA PRO A 179 -24.17 -13.82 59.00
C PRO A 179 -23.68 -14.08 60.42
N THR A 180 -22.56 -14.80 60.55
CA THR A 180 -21.93 -14.97 61.88
C THR A 180 -21.27 -13.65 62.33
N PRO A 181 -21.04 -13.45 63.64
CA PRO A 181 -20.33 -12.26 64.13
C PRO A 181 -18.91 -12.09 63.59
N ASP A 182 -18.28 -13.19 63.17
CA ASP A 182 -16.93 -13.22 62.59
C ASP A 182 -16.96 -13.13 61.06
N SER A 183 -18.14 -12.93 60.45
CA SER A 183 -18.26 -12.82 59.00
C SER A 183 -17.70 -11.48 58.50
N GLY A 184 -16.84 -11.54 57.48
CA GLY A 184 -16.19 -10.36 56.92
C GLY A 184 -16.19 -10.35 55.39
N ARG A 185 -15.31 -9.53 54.81
CA ARG A 185 -15.24 -9.23 53.38
C ARG A 185 -14.22 -10.05 52.59
N ASP A 186 -13.62 -11.06 53.22
CA ASP A 186 -12.57 -11.90 52.63
C ASP A 186 -11.36 -11.12 52.08
N LEU A 187 -10.81 -10.19 52.86
CA LEU A 187 -9.64 -9.39 52.47
C LEU A 187 -8.55 -9.46 53.53
N ALA A 188 -7.30 -9.61 53.08
CA ALA A 188 -6.12 -9.48 53.93
C ALA A 188 -5.12 -8.48 53.32
N LEU A 189 -4.55 -7.65 54.19
CA LEU A 189 -3.40 -6.80 53.89
C LEU A 189 -2.17 -7.44 54.51
N LEU A 190 -1.20 -7.78 53.67
CA LEU A 190 0.07 -8.35 54.07
C LEU A 190 1.18 -7.30 53.99
N ARG A 191 2.19 -7.47 54.85
CA ARG A 191 3.43 -6.70 54.86
C ARG A 191 4.60 -7.64 54.64
N VAL A 192 5.37 -7.42 53.58
CA VAL A 192 6.70 -8.03 53.37
C VAL A 192 7.80 -7.11 53.88
N GLN A 193 9.07 -7.50 53.77
CA GLN A 193 10.20 -6.63 54.05
C GLN A 193 10.10 -5.30 53.29
N GLU A 194 10.58 -4.21 53.89
CA GLU A 194 10.63 -2.91 53.22
C GLU A 194 11.56 -2.93 52.01
N GLY A 195 11.11 -2.34 50.90
CA GLY A 195 11.84 -2.36 49.65
C GLY A 195 11.13 -1.54 48.57
N ILE A 196 11.56 -1.74 47.32
CA ILE A 196 10.91 -1.17 46.14
C ILE A 196 10.27 -2.33 45.40
N TYR A 197 8.96 -2.25 45.21
CA TYR A 197 8.17 -3.25 44.51
C TYR A 197 7.28 -2.60 43.45
N PRO A 198 6.96 -3.30 42.35
CA PRO A 198 5.84 -2.92 41.49
C PRO A 198 4.56 -2.78 42.31
N ALA A 199 3.61 -1.94 41.87
CA ALA A 199 2.34 -1.76 42.55
C ALA A 199 1.22 -1.37 41.57
N ILE A 200 -0.02 -1.76 41.89
CA ILE A 200 -1.22 -1.45 41.09
C ILE A 200 -2.16 -0.56 41.90
N GLY A 201 -2.64 0.51 41.26
CA GLY A 201 -3.64 1.41 41.83
C GLY A 201 -5.05 0.84 41.77
N LEU A 202 -5.94 1.39 42.59
CA LEU A 202 -7.37 1.09 42.55
C LEU A 202 -8.08 2.05 41.60
N THR A 203 -9.07 1.57 40.86
CA THR A 203 -9.91 2.45 40.05
C THR A 203 -10.72 3.39 40.96
N THR A 204 -10.91 4.62 40.49
CA THR A 204 -11.88 5.58 41.07
C THR A 204 -13.17 5.65 40.27
N ARG A 205 -13.20 5.01 39.09
CA ARG A 205 -14.35 4.98 38.20
C ARG A 205 -15.37 3.96 38.71
N GLU A 206 -16.64 4.29 38.58
CA GLU A 206 -17.71 3.33 38.80
C GLU A 206 -17.79 2.35 37.62
N VAL A 207 -17.72 1.07 37.96
CA VAL A 207 -17.74 -0.04 37.00
C VAL A 207 -19.14 -0.22 36.43
N GLN A 208 -19.24 -0.47 35.12
CA GLN A 208 -20.50 -0.68 34.40
C GLN A 208 -20.58 -2.09 33.81
N ILE A 209 -21.80 -2.56 33.52
CA ILE A 209 -22.00 -3.82 32.79
C ILE A 209 -21.42 -3.67 31.38
N GLY A 210 -20.66 -4.67 30.93
CA GLY A 210 -19.96 -4.65 29.64
C GLY A 210 -18.55 -4.07 29.68
N ASP A 211 -18.12 -3.47 30.81
CA ASP A 211 -16.73 -3.05 30.97
C ASP A 211 -15.79 -4.27 30.84
N PRO A 212 -14.66 -4.14 30.13
CA PRO A 212 -13.69 -5.22 30.00
C PRO A 212 -13.04 -5.53 31.35
N VAL A 213 -12.84 -6.81 31.62
CA VAL A 213 -12.22 -7.30 32.86
C VAL A 213 -11.12 -8.29 32.51
N HIS A 214 -9.94 -8.05 33.05
CA HIS A 214 -8.79 -8.94 32.96
C HIS A 214 -8.40 -9.41 34.36
N ILE A 215 -8.59 -10.70 34.65
CA ILE A 215 -8.20 -11.30 35.93
C ILE A 215 -6.78 -11.83 35.78
N LEU A 216 -5.87 -11.36 36.65
CA LEU A 216 -4.49 -11.84 36.71
C LEU A 216 -4.30 -12.70 37.96
N GLY A 217 -3.62 -13.84 37.79
CA GLY A 217 -3.26 -14.69 38.92
C GLY A 217 -2.60 -16.01 38.54
N PHE A 218 -2.53 -16.91 39.51
CA PHE A 218 -1.84 -18.20 39.42
C PHE A 218 -2.85 -19.35 39.51
N PRO A 219 -3.57 -19.66 38.42
CA PRO A 219 -4.56 -20.73 38.45
C PRO A 219 -3.89 -22.08 38.74
N GLY A 220 -4.45 -22.85 39.66
CA GLY A 220 -3.91 -24.13 40.12
C GLY A 220 -3.74 -25.16 38.99
N VAL A 221 -4.57 -25.07 37.94
CA VAL A 221 -4.45 -25.89 36.73
C VAL A 221 -3.18 -25.63 35.93
N VAL A 222 -2.55 -24.46 36.06
CA VAL A 222 -1.24 -24.13 35.47
C VAL A 222 -0.12 -24.53 36.43
N LEU A 223 -0.32 -24.34 37.74
CA LEU A 223 0.67 -24.68 38.77
C LEU A 223 0.95 -26.18 38.86
N ALA A 224 -0.06 -27.03 38.61
CA ALA A 224 0.03 -28.48 38.73
C ALA A 224 0.04 -29.21 37.36
N HIS A 225 0.21 -28.49 36.24
CA HIS A 225 0.12 -29.10 34.91
C HIS A 225 1.35 -29.95 34.56
N GLU A 226 1.14 -31.23 34.26
CA GLU A 226 2.22 -32.22 34.04
C GLU A 226 3.11 -31.91 32.82
N LEU A 227 2.57 -31.23 31.81
CA LEU A 227 3.30 -30.90 30.57
C LEU A 227 4.05 -29.55 30.61
N LEU A 228 3.92 -28.75 31.68
CA LEU A 228 4.55 -27.43 31.77
C LEU A 228 5.84 -27.50 32.60
N ASN A 229 6.84 -26.71 32.20
CA ASN A 229 8.06 -26.56 32.98
C ASN A 229 7.74 -25.78 34.28
N GLN A 230 8.40 -26.15 35.39
CA GLN A 230 8.25 -25.49 36.69
C GLN A 230 8.54 -23.98 36.64
N SER A 231 9.36 -23.51 35.69
CA SER A 231 9.57 -22.07 35.47
C SER A 231 8.30 -21.29 35.11
N VAL A 232 7.29 -21.95 34.53
CA VAL A 232 5.99 -21.35 34.16
C VAL A 232 5.15 -21.03 35.39
N THR A 233 5.39 -21.71 36.52
CA THR A 233 4.67 -21.48 37.79
C THR A 233 4.99 -20.13 38.44
N LEU A 234 6.02 -19.43 37.94
CA LEU A 234 6.43 -18.10 38.41
C LEU A 234 5.75 -16.96 37.64
N GLU A 235 5.04 -17.26 36.55
CA GLU A 235 4.35 -16.25 35.76
C GLU A 235 2.85 -16.23 36.02
N ALA A 236 2.32 -15.04 36.32
CA ALA A 236 0.88 -14.84 36.40
C ALA A 236 0.23 -15.04 35.02
N SER A 237 -0.86 -15.77 34.99
CA SER A 237 -1.75 -15.89 33.83
C SER A 237 -2.77 -14.75 33.83
N ALA A 238 -3.24 -14.37 32.64
CA ALA A 238 -4.33 -13.41 32.47
C ALA A 238 -5.50 -14.08 31.75
N THR A 239 -6.72 -13.83 32.24
CA THR A 239 -7.97 -14.26 31.62
C THR A 239 -8.84 -13.05 31.34
N ASN A 240 -9.58 -13.09 30.24
CA ASN A 240 -10.32 -11.93 29.75
C ASN A 240 -11.82 -12.23 29.75
N GLY A 241 -12.61 -11.22 30.07
CA GLY A 241 -14.06 -11.22 29.98
C GLY A 241 -14.58 -9.81 30.15
N ALA A 242 -15.82 -9.69 30.61
CA ALA A 242 -16.47 -8.44 30.91
C ALA A 242 -17.24 -8.52 32.23
N VAL A 243 -17.68 -7.37 32.71
CA VAL A 243 -18.65 -7.29 33.79
C VAL A 243 -20.00 -7.77 33.28
N SER A 244 -20.51 -8.85 33.87
CA SER A 244 -21.78 -9.48 33.48
C SER A 244 -22.93 -9.12 34.42
N GLY A 245 -22.66 -8.45 35.54
CA GLY A 245 -23.70 -7.91 36.42
C GLY A 245 -23.19 -7.52 37.79
N PHE A 246 -24.12 -7.13 38.66
CA PHE A 246 -23.86 -6.86 40.07
C PHE A 246 -24.72 -7.77 40.94
N LYS A 247 -24.14 -8.26 42.03
CA LYS A 247 -24.81 -9.11 43.02
C LYS A 247 -24.49 -8.62 44.42
N VAL A 248 -25.19 -9.19 45.39
CA VAL A 248 -24.96 -8.95 46.82
C VAL A 248 -24.83 -10.30 47.48
N ASP A 249 -23.88 -10.44 48.40
CA ASP A 249 -23.71 -11.67 49.16
C ASP A 249 -24.60 -11.72 50.42
N VAL A 250 -24.44 -12.79 51.19
CA VAL A 250 -25.19 -13.05 52.42
C VAL A 250 -24.97 -12.01 53.53
N ILE A 251 -23.91 -11.20 53.46
CA ILE A 251 -23.61 -10.14 54.43
C ILE A 251 -23.93 -8.73 53.91
N ASN A 252 -24.73 -8.62 52.84
CA ASN A 252 -25.02 -7.37 52.15
C ASN A 252 -23.79 -6.65 51.57
N GLN A 253 -22.75 -7.39 51.21
CA GLN A 253 -21.61 -6.85 50.45
C GLN A 253 -21.90 -6.93 48.95
N ASN A 254 -21.70 -5.82 48.27
CA ASN A 254 -21.81 -5.74 46.82
C ASN A 254 -20.66 -6.50 46.14
N LEU A 255 -21.00 -7.27 45.12
CA LEU A 255 -20.08 -8.05 44.30
C LEU A 255 -20.25 -7.69 42.81
N ILE A 256 -19.15 -7.69 42.09
CA ILE A 256 -19.15 -7.57 40.62
C ILE A 256 -19.14 -8.99 40.06
N GLN A 257 -20.12 -9.32 39.22
CA GLN A 257 -20.15 -10.58 38.49
C GLN A 257 -19.39 -10.40 37.17
N THR A 258 -18.57 -11.38 36.80
CA THR A 258 -17.83 -11.40 35.54
C THR A 258 -17.90 -12.78 34.90
N ASP A 259 -17.87 -12.80 33.56
CA ASP A 259 -17.74 -14.00 32.76
C ASP A 259 -16.27 -14.38 32.47
N ALA A 260 -15.30 -13.55 32.88
CA ALA A 260 -13.88 -13.83 32.75
C ALA A 260 -13.56 -15.17 33.44
N PRO A 261 -12.94 -16.14 32.73
CA PRO A 261 -12.67 -17.46 33.30
C PRO A 261 -11.82 -17.38 34.57
N ALA A 262 -12.24 -18.09 35.61
CA ALA A 262 -11.45 -18.19 36.83
C ALA A 262 -11.43 -19.63 37.34
N ALA A 263 -10.37 -19.97 38.07
CA ALA A 263 -10.16 -21.27 38.69
C ALA A 263 -9.58 -21.08 40.09
N HIS A 264 -9.53 -22.16 40.87
CA HIS A 264 -8.78 -22.18 42.13
C HIS A 264 -7.34 -21.67 41.90
N GLY A 265 -6.80 -20.89 42.82
CA GLY A 265 -5.52 -20.18 42.69
C GLY A 265 -5.63 -18.73 42.19
N ASN A 266 -6.70 -18.35 41.48
CA ASN A 266 -6.95 -16.94 41.12
C ASN A 266 -7.45 -16.09 42.30
N SER A 267 -7.94 -16.73 43.38
CA SER A 267 -8.44 -16.03 44.56
C SER A 267 -7.40 -15.09 45.15
N GLY A 268 -7.80 -13.86 45.41
CA GLY A 268 -6.96 -12.74 45.84
C GLY A 268 -6.28 -11.99 44.71
N GLY A 269 -6.39 -12.45 43.46
CA GLY A 269 -5.81 -11.80 42.29
C GLY A 269 -6.56 -10.53 41.88
N PRO A 270 -5.85 -9.53 41.32
CA PRO A 270 -6.47 -8.32 40.84
C PRO A 270 -7.20 -8.57 39.52
N ALA A 271 -8.41 -8.04 39.43
CA ALA A 271 -9.13 -7.84 38.18
C ALA A 271 -8.95 -6.38 37.75
N ILE A 272 -8.46 -6.14 36.53
CA ILE A 272 -8.21 -4.81 35.99
C ILE A 272 -9.06 -4.53 34.74
N THR A 273 -9.16 -3.25 34.37
CA THR A 273 -9.64 -2.79 33.06
C THR A 273 -8.49 -2.36 32.15
N ASP A 274 -8.83 -1.90 30.95
CA ASP A 274 -7.91 -1.27 29.99
C ASP A 274 -7.23 0.01 30.51
N GLU A 275 -7.59 0.52 31.69
CA GLU A 275 -6.88 1.61 32.37
C GLU A 275 -5.70 1.13 33.23
N ALA A 276 -5.41 -0.17 33.26
CA ALA A 276 -4.36 -0.76 34.11
C ALA A 276 -4.56 -0.48 35.62
N THR A 277 -5.80 -0.37 36.06
CA THR A 277 -6.18 -0.18 37.47
C THR A 277 -7.11 -1.28 37.94
N VAL A 278 -7.03 -1.63 39.23
CA VAL A 278 -7.86 -2.70 39.82
C VAL A 278 -9.30 -2.23 39.92
N VAL A 279 -10.22 -3.00 39.33
CA VAL A 279 -11.68 -2.84 39.46
C VAL A 279 -12.27 -3.76 40.52
N GLY A 280 -11.61 -4.89 40.80
CA GLY A 280 -12.00 -5.75 41.90
C GLY A 280 -10.99 -6.85 42.21
N VAL A 281 -11.27 -7.62 43.25
CA VAL A 281 -10.44 -8.73 43.74
C VAL A 281 -11.18 -10.03 43.48
N MET A 282 -10.58 -10.96 42.76
CA MET A 282 -11.18 -12.27 42.52
C MET A 282 -11.38 -13.00 43.84
N GLN A 283 -12.62 -13.35 44.19
CA GLN A 283 -12.98 -13.99 45.47
C GLN A 283 -13.29 -15.48 45.33
N PHE A 284 -14.42 -15.82 44.69
CA PHE A 284 -14.90 -17.20 44.55
C PHE A 284 -15.45 -17.49 43.15
N VAL A 285 -15.38 -18.76 42.78
CA VAL A 285 -15.90 -19.35 41.54
C VAL A 285 -17.22 -20.07 41.84
N SER A 286 -18.16 -20.05 40.90
CA SER A 286 -19.41 -20.80 41.07
C SER A 286 -19.17 -22.31 40.89
N LEU A 287 -19.76 -23.12 41.76
CA LEU A 287 -19.75 -24.59 41.64
C LEU A 287 -21.16 -25.08 41.31
N SER A 288 -21.25 -26.08 40.42
CA SER A 288 -22.50 -26.78 40.13
C SER A 288 -22.89 -27.68 41.31
N SER A 289 -24.10 -28.24 41.27
CA SER A 289 -24.54 -29.26 42.25
C SER A 289 -23.66 -30.51 42.27
N SER A 290 -22.89 -30.78 41.20
CA SER A 290 -21.93 -31.87 41.13
C SER A 290 -20.52 -31.48 41.63
N GLY A 291 -20.35 -30.25 42.14
CA GLY A 291 -19.05 -29.72 42.57
C GLY A 291 -18.13 -29.29 41.42
N ALA A 292 -18.62 -29.27 40.17
CA ALA A 292 -17.83 -28.85 39.02
C ALA A 292 -17.84 -27.31 38.87
N LEU A 293 -16.74 -26.73 38.38
CA LEU A 293 -16.67 -25.29 38.12
C LEU A 293 -17.70 -24.86 37.07
N THR A 294 -18.54 -23.89 37.42
CA THR A 294 -19.50 -23.26 36.51
C THR A 294 -18.86 -22.00 35.92
N GLN A 295 -18.40 -22.10 34.68
CA GLN A 295 -17.80 -20.98 33.95
C GLN A 295 -18.84 -19.88 33.66
N GLY A 296 -18.38 -18.63 33.60
CA GLY A 296 -19.23 -17.47 33.29
C GLY A 296 -19.88 -16.77 34.50
N PHE A 297 -19.74 -17.31 35.71
CA PHE A 297 -20.31 -16.76 36.94
C PHE A 297 -19.26 -16.65 38.05
N ASN A 298 -18.34 -15.71 37.88
CA ASN A 298 -17.28 -15.42 38.84
C ASN A 298 -17.53 -14.08 39.54
N PHE A 299 -17.06 -13.94 40.78
CA PHE A 299 -17.38 -12.78 41.61
C PHE A 299 -16.13 -12.05 42.11
N LEU A 300 -16.16 -10.72 42.00
CA LEU A 300 -15.09 -9.83 42.41
C LEU A 300 -15.56 -8.92 43.56
N ILE A 301 -14.69 -8.74 44.55
CA ILE A 301 -14.83 -7.71 45.59
C ILE A 301 -14.50 -6.35 44.94
N PRO A 302 -15.43 -5.37 44.91
CA PRO A 302 -15.20 -4.09 44.24
C PRO A 302 -14.00 -3.32 44.81
N ALA A 303 -13.24 -2.64 43.94
CA ALA A 303 -12.09 -1.82 44.33
C ALA A 303 -12.44 -0.75 45.38
N ARG A 304 -13.65 -0.17 45.34
CA ARG A 304 -14.13 0.76 46.37
C ARG A 304 -14.10 0.17 47.78
N ASP A 305 -14.38 -1.13 47.91
CA ASP A 305 -14.44 -1.80 49.20
C ASP A 305 -13.04 -2.20 49.67
N VAL A 306 -12.12 -2.47 48.74
CA VAL A 306 -10.67 -2.52 49.04
C VAL A 306 -10.18 -1.17 49.56
N GLY A 307 -10.59 -0.05 48.93
CA GLY A 307 -10.26 1.30 49.39
C GLY A 307 -10.76 1.57 50.82
N LYS A 308 -12.00 1.17 51.15
CA LYS A 308 -12.52 1.24 52.53
C LYS A 308 -11.71 0.36 53.48
N PHE A 309 -11.37 -0.87 53.06
CA PHE A 309 -10.57 -1.79 53.85
C PHE A 309 -9.18 -1.23 54.16
N LEU A 310 -8.57 -0.46 53.25
CA LEU A 310 -7.26 0.17 53.48
C LEU A 310 -7.28 1.38 54.43
N GLN A 311 -8.46 1.92 54.77
CA GLN A 311 -8.55 3.06 55.70
C GLN A 311 -7.96 2.70 57.07
N GLY A 312 -7.21 3.65 57.65
CA GLY A 312 -6.50 3.46 58.92
C GLY A 312 -5.22 2.63 58.83
N THR A 313 -4.73 2.33 57.62
CA THR A 313 -3.42 1.70 57.39
C THR A 313 -2.41 2.72 56.85
N GLU A 314 -1.15 2.31 56.72
CA GLU A 314 -0.10 3.15 56.12
C GLU A 314 -0.23 3.32 54.60
N VAL A 315 -1.12 2.55 53.94
CA VAL A 315 -1.37 2.63 52.50
C VAL A 315 -2.34 3.77 52.22
N THR A 316 -1.81 4.97 52.00
CA THR A 316 -2.61 6.17 51.70
C THR A 316 -2.80 6.41 50.21
N LYS A 317 -1.92 5.89 49.36
CA LYS A 317 -1.92 6.08 47.90
C LYS A 317 -1.71 4.74 47.18
N PRO A 318 -2.78 3.94 47.00
CA PRO A 318 -2.70 2.70 46.24
C PRO A 318 -2.08 2.91 44.85
N GLY A 319 -1.13 2.06 44.48
CA GLY A 319 -0.38 2.12 43.22
C GLY A 319 0.90 2.96 43.26
N ASP A 320 1.19 3.67 44.36
CA ASP A 320 2.42 4.44 44.48
C ASP A 320 3.65 3.51 44.48
N SER A 321 4.57 3.74 43.55
CA SER A 321 5.78 2.93 43.39
C SER A 321 6.78 3.60 42.44
N LYS A 322 8.06 3.61 42.87
CA LYS A 322 9.18 4.05 42.03
C LYS A 322 9.40 3.14 40.83
N PHE A 323 9.16 1.83 40.98
CA PHE A 323 9.30 0.85 39.90
C PHE A 323 8.22 1.07 38.84
N THR A 324 6.95 1.20 39.25
CA THR A 324 5.80 1.24 38.34
C THR A 324 5.89 2.39 37.35
N ALA A 325 6.35 3.58 37.80
CA ALA A 325 6.52 4.75 36.93
C ALA A 325 7.55 4.51 35.81
N VAL A 326 8.70 3.92 36.15
CA VAL A 326 9.77 3.61 35.20
C VAL A 326 9.35 2.50 34.26
N TRP A 327 8.72 1.45 34.78
CA TRP A 327 8.20 0.32 34.02
C TRP A 327 7.17 0.76 32.98
N ALA A 328 6.18 1.55 33.39
CA ALA A 328 5.16 2.11 32.53
C ALA A 328 5.75 2.91 31.36
N ALA A 329 6.75 3.77 31.64
CA ALA A 329 7.45 4.53 30.61
C ALA A 329 8.25 3.64 29.65
N GLY A 330 8.82 2.53 30.14
CA GLY A 330 9.51 1.53 29.32
C GLY A 330 8.57 0.78 28.38
N ILE A 331 7.42 0.33 28.88
CA ILE A 331 6.37 -0.34 28.07
C ILE A 331 5.79 0.62 27.03
N GLU A 332 5.47 1.85 27.41
CA GLU A 332 4.98 2.86 26.47
C GLU A 332 5.99 3.11 25.35
N ALA A 333 7.28 3.26 25.67
CA ALA A 333 8.33 3.43 24.68
C ALA A 333 8.50 2.20 23.79
N LEU A 334 8.37 0.99 24.34
CA LEU A 334 8.47 -0.26 23.60
C LEU A 334 7.33 -0.38 22.57
N LEU A 335 6.10 -0.13 23.01
CA LEU A 335 4.91 -0.23 22.16
C LEU A 335 4.78 0.92 21.15
N SER A 336 5.35 2.09 21.47
CA SER A 336 5.46 3.22 20.54
C SER A 336 6.64 3.10 19.56
N GLU A 337 7.26 1.92 19.44
CA GLU A 337 8.44 1.64 18.61
C GLU A 337 9.68 2.50 18.90
N ARG A 338 9.73 3.17 20.07
CA ARG A 338 10.87 3.96 20.54
C ARG A 338 11.88 3.06 21.27
N TYR A 339 12.38 2.03 20.57
CA TYR A 339 13.13 0.93 21.18
C TYR A 339 14.37 1.37 21.97
N LYS A 340 15.10 2.40 21.51
CA LYS A 340 16.26 2.93 22.27
C LYS A 340 15.86 3.52 23.62
N ALA A 341 14.75 4.26 23.66
CA ALA A 341 14.22 4.81 24.91
C ALA A 341 13.66 3.70 25.81
N ALA A 342 13.03 2.69 25.20
CA ALA A 342 12.55 1.51 25.90
C ALA A 342 13.70 0.78 26.62
N VAL A 343 14.82 0.52 25.94
CA VAL A 343 16.01 -0.11 26.54
C VAL A 343 16.47 0.65 27.79
N VAL A 344 16.56 1.99 27.73
CA VAL A 344 16.99 2.81 28.89
C VAL A 344 16.05 2.61 30.08
N LYS A 345 14.74 2.75 29.84
CA LYS A 345 13.73 2.66 30.92
C LYS A 345 13.56 1.25 31.46
N LEU A 346 13.59 0.24 30.59
CA LEU A 346 13.49 -1.17 30.99
C LEU A 346 14.74 -1.64 31.74
N THR A 347 15.92 -1.11 31.41
CA THR A 347 17.16 -1.34 32.17
C THR A 347 17.05 -0.74 33.57
N GLU A 348 16.56 0.49 33.68
CA GLU A 348 16.30 1.16 34.97
C GLU A 348 15.29 0.35 35.81
N ALA A 349 14.20 -0.14 35.21
CA ALA A 349 13.24 -1.01 35.89
C ALA A 349 13.90 -2.32 36.39
N ASN A 350 14.76 -2.93 35.59
CA ASN A 350 15.50 -4.13 35.98
C ASN A 350 16.55 -3.86 37.08
N GLN A 351 17.05 -2.63 37.21
CA GLN A 351 17.93 -2.27 38.33
C GLN A 351 17.15 -2.11 39.64
N LEU A 352 15.92 -1.59 39.57
CA LEU A 352 15.06 -1.41 40.75
C LEU A 352 14.58 -2.74 41.33
N VAL A 353 14.07 -3.64 40.48
CA VAL A 353 13.67 -5.00 40.88
C VAL A 353 14.26 -6.01 39.89
N PRO A 354 15.42 -6.62 40.24
CA PRO A 354 16.16 -7.46 39.31
C PRO A 354 15.43 -8.71 38.84
N ASN A 355 15.60 -9.00 37.55
CA ASN A 355 15.25 -10.27 36.92
C ASN A 355 13.77 -10.66 36.98
N LEU A 356 12.85 -9.71 37.20
CA LEU A 356 11.42 -9.98 36.98
C LEU A 356 11.20 -10.45 35.55
N THR A 357 10.40 -11.51 35.39
CA THR A 357 10.30 -12.24 34.11
C THR A 357 9.82 -11.37 32.96
N ASP A 358 8.76 -10.58 33.16
CA ASP A 358 8.25 -9.65 32.15
C ASP A 358 9.23 -8.52 31.83
N VAL A 359 9.99 -8.06 32.83
CA VAL A 359 11.03 -7.03 32.63
C VAL A 359 12.14 -7.57 31.76
N LYS A 360 12.64 -8.77 32.06
CA LYS A 360 13.68 -9.45 31.28
C LYS A 360 13.20 -9.71 29.85
N HIS A 361 11.98 -10.22 29.68
CA HIS A 361 11.40 -10.47 28.36
C HIS A 361 11.29 -9.18 27.54
N SER A 362 10.72 -8.12 28.13
CA SER A 362 10.51 -6.83 27.45
C SER A 362 11.84 -6.14 27.12
N LEU A 363 12.83 -6.23 28.01
CA LEU A 363 14.17 -5.67 27.78
C LEU A 363 14.90 -6.43 26.65
N ASN A 364 14.82 -7.76 26.63
CA ASN A 364 15.39 -8.57 25.55
C ASN A 364 14.73 -8.24 24.21
N LEU A 365 13.40 -8.14 24.18
CA LEU A 365 12.65 -7.73 23.00
C LEU A 365 13.08 -6.34 22.52
N ALA A 366 13.23 -5.38 23.44
CA ALA A 366 13.70 -4.03 23.12
C ALA A 366 15.11 -4.05 22.50
N HIS A 367 16.05 -4.82 23.09
CA HIS A 367 17.39 -4.99 22.53
C HIS A 367 17.38 -5.63 21.16
N GLU A 368 16.56 -6.65 20.94
CA GLU A 368 16.40 -7.32 19.66
C GLU A 368 15.88 -6.34 18.60
N LYS A 369 14.86 -5.52 18.93
CA LYS A 369 14.30 -4.51 18.01
C LYS A 369 15.24 -3.34 17.76
N VAL A 370 16.14 -3.01 18.69
CA VAL A 370 17.23 -2.05 18.42
C VAL A 370 18.25 -2.65 17.44
N LYS A 371 18.60 -3.92 17.59
CA LYS A 371 19.55 -4.63 16.71
C LYS A 371 18.96 -4.88 15.32
N ASN A 372 17.69 -5.25 15.27
CA ASN A 372 16.93 -5.61 14.07
C ASN A 372 15.66 -4.75 14.01
N PRO A 373 15.76 -3.47 13.60
CA PRO A 373 14.60 -2.60 13.51
C PRO A 373 13.59 -3.15 12.49
N PRO A 374 12.27 -3.02 12.76
CA PRO A 374 11.26 -3.40 11.78
C PRO A 374 11.47 -2.60 10.48
N PRO A 375 11.20 -3.20 9.31
CA PRO A 375 11.33 -2.51 8.04
C PRO A 375 10.38 -1.31 8.02
N GLN A 376 10.93 -0.11 7.83
CA GLN A 376 10.08 1.06 7.66
C GLN A 376 9.39 0.99 6.30
N PRO A 377 8.10 1.38 6.20
CA PRO A 377 7.42 1.44 4.93
C PRO A 377 8.19 2.38 4.00
N PHE A 378 8.51 1.90 2.80
CA PHE A 378 9.13 2.73 1.77
C PHE A 378 8.22 3.94 1.52
N PRO A 379 8.77 5.18 1.41
CA PRO A 379 7.98 6.41 1.37
C PRO A 379 7.32 6.60 -0.01
N TRP A 380 6.37 5.72 -0.34
CA TRP A 380 5.66 5.70 -1.61
C TRP A 380 5.01 7.04 -1.94
N ALA A 381 4.55 7.78 -0.93
CA ALA A 381 4.00 9.13 -1.14
C ALA A 381 5.03 10.10 -1.74
N LEU A 382 6.26 10.12 -1.21
CA LEU A 382 7.33 11.01 -1.69
C LEU A 382 7.84 10.58 -3.06
N THR A 383 8.00 9.27 -3.29
CA THR A 383 8.44 8.76 -4.60
C THR A 383 7.38 8.97 -5.67
N THR A 384 6.10 8.74 -5.36
CA THR A 384 4.99 9.01 -6.28
C THR A 384 4.91 10.50 -6.61
N LEU A 385 5.06 11.39 -5.62
CA LEU A 385 5.13 12.83 -5.86
C LEU A 385 6.30 13.20 -6.78
N GLY A 386 7.48 12.66 -6.52
CA GLY A 386 8.68 12.90 -7.34
C GLY A 386 8.49 12.45 -8.79
N VAL A 387 8.03 11.21 -9.01
CA VAL A 387 7.76 10.66 -10.35
C VAL A 387 6.67 11.46 -11.07
N THR A 388 5.63 11.87 -10.36
CA THR A 388 4.53 12.67 -10.93
C THR A 388 5.03 14.04 -11.37
N LEU A 389 5.83 14.73 -10.56
CA LEU A 389 6.41 16.04 -10.91
C LEU A 389 7.32 15.94 -12.13
N VAL A 390 8.18 14.92 -12.19
CA VAL A 390 9.05 14.67 -13.36
C VAL A 390 8.21 14.40 -14.61
N SER A 391 7.18 13.57 -14.49
CA SER A 391 6.29 13.22 -15.61
C SER A 391 5.52 14.44 -16.11
N VAL A 392 4.94 15.25 -15.21
CA VAL A 392 4.24 16.49 -15.57
C VAL A 392 5.21 17.50 -16.21
N GLY A 393 6.42 17.63 -15.69
CA GLY A 393 7.46 18.48 -16.28
C GLY A 393 7.84 18.05 -17.70
N ALA A 394 8.04 16.74 -17.92
CA ALA A 394 8.36 16.18 -19.23
C ALA A 394 7.20 16.37 -20.22
N TYR A 395 5.98 16.01 -19.84
CA TYR A 395 4.79 16.20 -20.67
C TYR A 395 4.51 17.68 -20.97
N GLY A 396 4.68 18.56 -19.98
CA GLY A 396 4.53 20.00 -20.15
C GLY A 396 5.53 20.59 -21.13
N SER A 397 6.80 20.17 -21.06
CA SER A 397 7.86 20.59 -21.99
C SER A 397 7.59 20.12 -23.42
N MET A 398 7.25 18.83 -23.60
CA MET A 398 6.90 18.26 -24.90
C MET A 398 5.67 18.94 -25.52
N TRP A 399 4.63 19.17 -24.71
CA TRP A 399 3.41 19.84 -25.15
C TRP A 399 3.67 21.31 -25.53
N GLY A 400 4.45 22.03 -24.72
CA GLY A 400 4.87 23.40 -24.98
C GLY A 400 5.64 23.53 -26.30
N GLN A 401 6.63 22.66 -26.52
CA GLN A 401 7.38 22.61 -27.79
C GLN A 401 6.47 22.31 -28.99
N ARG A 402 5.56 21.33 -28.86
CA ARG A 402 4.63 20.95 -29.94
C ARG A 402 3.63 22.06 -30.25
N TRP A 403 3.15 22.79 -29.25
CA TRP A 403 2.26 23.93 -29.41
C TRP A 403 2.98 25.10 -30.12
N TRP A 404 4.20 25.44 -29.68
CA TRP A 404 5.00 26.48 -30.32
C TRP A 404 5.28 26.21 -31.81
N LYS A 405 5.61 24.97 -32.17
CA LYS A 405 5.87 24.58 -33.58
C LYS A 405 4.62 24.63 -34.46
N ASN A 406 3.42 24.38 -33.90
CA ASN A 406 2.19 24.25 -34.70
C ASN A 406 1.23 25.44 -34.62
N ARG A 407 1.39 26.39 -33.69
CA ARG A 407 0.42 27.49 -33.46
C ARG A 407 0.13 28.37 -34.69
N PHE A 408 1.05 28.42 -35.64
CA PHE A 408 0.92 29.21 -36.86
C PHE A 408 0.68 28.38 -38.13
N ARG A 409 0.65 27.06 -38.02
CA ARG A 409 0.38 26.17 -39.16
C ARG A 409 -1.12 26.05 -39.39
N VAL A 410 -1.51 25.98 -40.65
CA VAL A 410 -2.89 25.76 -41.10
C VAL A 410 -2.89 24.53 -42.03
N ILE A 411 -3.87 23.65 -41.90
CA ILE A 411 -4.01 22.50 -42.81
C ILE A 411 -4.75 22.89 -44.09
N PRO A 412 -4.52 22.23 -45.23
CA PRO A 412 -5.15 22.60 -46.51
C PRO A 412 -6.68 22.73 -46.45
N THR A 413 -7.37 21.81 -45.77
CA THR A 413 -8.84 21.85 -45.61
C THR A 413 -9.33 23.06 -44.81
N GLN A 414 -8.55 23.56 -43.86
CA GLN A 414 -8.90 24.80 -43.14
C GLN A 414 -8.80 26.02 -44.04
N VAL A 415 -7.83 26.05 -44.96
CA VAL A 415 -7.72 27.13 -45.95
C VAL A 415 -8.94 27.15 -46.86
N ILE A 416 -9.39 25.99 -47.36
CA ILE A 416 -10.65 25.88 -48.11
C ILE A 416 -11.83 26.38 -47.28
N GLY A 417 -11.93 25.95 -46.03
CA GLY A 417 -12.98 26.42 -45.13
C GLY A 417 -12.91 27.92 -44.82
N PHE A 418 -11.77 28.60 -44.99
CA PHE A 418 -11.67 30.05 -44.93
C PHE A 418 -12.21 30.70 -46.21
N ILE A 419 -11.92 30.13 -47.37
CA ILE A 419 -12.43 30.58 -48.67
C ILE A 419 -13.96 30.45 -48.74
N GLU A 420 -14.50 29.29 -48.35
CA GLU A 420 -15.96 29.05 -48.32
C GLU A 420 -16.71 30.00 -47.37
N ARG A 421 -16.05 30.45 -46.30
CA ARG A 421 -16.57 31.45 -45.36
C ARG A 421 -16.39 32.90 -45.81
N GLY A 422 -15.87 33.13 -47.01
CA GLY A 422 -15.66 34.46 -47.57
C GLY A 422 -14.47 35.22 -46.99
N LEU A 423 -13.57 34.57 -46.23
CA LEU A 423 -12.37 35.21 -45.67
C LEU A 423 -11.25 35.41 -46.70
N ASN A 424 -11.32 34.71 -47.84
CA ASN A 424 -10.44 34.83 -49.02
C ASN A 424 -8.95 35.11 -48.67
N PRO A 425 -8.26 34.15 -48.03
CA PRO A 425 -6.86 34.33 -47.67
C PRO A 425 -5.97 34.51 -48.90
N VAL A 426 -4.95 35.37 -48.78
CA VAL A 426 -3.90 35.53 -49.80
C VAL A 426 -2.98 34.33 -49.73
N LEU A 427 -2.97 33.53 -50.80
CA LEU A 427 -2.05 32.40 -50.93
C LEU A 427 -0.73 32.90 -51.52
N LEU A 428 0.36 32.75 -50.77
CA LEU A 428 1.67 33.26 -51.14
C LEU A 428 2.63 32.12 -51.44
N ASP A 429 3.06 32.04 -52.70
CA ASP A 429 4.06 31.09 -53.17
C ASP A 429 5.45 31.62 -52.85
N VAL A 430 6.07 31.03 -51.83
CA VAL A 430 7.38 31.43 -51.30
C VAL A 430 8.42 30.34 -51.53
N ARG A 431 8.28 29.61 -52.64
CA ARG A 431 9.31 28.68 -53.10
C ARG A 431 10.56 29.45 -53.55
N THR A 432 11.73 28.81 -53.43
CA THR A 432 12.96 29.34 -54.02
C THR A 432 12.80 29.41 -55.55
N LYS A 433 13.62 30.23 -56.22
CA LYS A 433 13.58 30.33 -57.69
C LYS A 433 13.67 28.96 -58.37
N THR A 434 14.59 28.11 -57.94
CA THR A 434 14.76 26.75 -58.46
C THR A 434 13.53 25.86 -58.21
N ASP A 435 12.99 25.86 -56.98
CA ASP A 435 11.80 25.05 -56.63
C ASP A 435 10.54 25.53 -57.37
N PHE A 436 10.46 26.83 -57.64
CA PHE A 436 9.39 27.40 -58.43
C PHE A 436 9.57 27.02 -59.90
N GLU A 437 10.74 27.16 -60.51
CA GLU A 437 10.94 26.85 -61.93
C GLU A 437 10.76 25.35 -62.24
N THR A 438 11.21 24.47 -61.35
CA THR A 438 11.17 23.01 -61.55
C THR A 438 9.78 22.38 -61.45
N SER A 439 8.87 22.99 -60.68
CA SER A 439 7.51 22.46 -60.49
C SER A 439 6.56 23.18 -61.43
N PRO A 440 5.76 22.51 -62.28
CA PRO A 440 4.83 23.21 -63.19
C PRO A 440 3.54 23.70 -62.50
N LEU A 441 3.37 23.38 -61.21
CA LEU A 441 2.14 23.62 -60.46
C LEU A 441 2.29 24.78 -59.48
N LYS A 442 1.17 25.45 -59.20
CA LYS A 442 1.00 26.41 -58.11
C LYS A 442 -0.40 26.27 -57.49
N LEU A 443 -0.60 26.83 -56.29
CA LEU A 443 -1.93 26.90 -55.70
C LEU A 443 -2.82 27.86 -56.52
N PRO A 444 -4.14 27.60 -56.62
CA PRO A 444 -5.03 28.47 -57.38
C PRO A 444 -5.07 29.89 -56.82
N GLY A 445 -4.96 30.89 -57.70
CA GLY A 445 -4.91 32.30 -57.30
C GLY A 445 -3.71 32.71 -56.44
N SER A 446 -2.66 31.87 -56.33
CA SER A 446 -1.50 32.23 -55.53
C SER A 446 -0.66 33.34 -56.16
N THR A 447 -0.16 34.23 -55.31
CA THR A 447 0.79 35.29 -55.68
C THR A 447 2.20 34.83 -55.39
N ARG A 448 3.13 35.02 -56.33
CA ARG A 448 4.55 34.68 -56.12
C ARG A 448 5.24 35.78 -55.31
N LEU A 449 6.01 35.38 -54.31
CA LEU A 449 6.95 36.24 -53.60
C LEU A 449 8.25 35.46 -53.39
N GLU A 450 9.34 35.90 -54.01
CA GLU A 450 10.63 35.24 -53.78
C GLU A 450 11.08 35.45 -52.33
N PRO A 451 11.61 34.40 -51.65
CA PRO A 451 12.04 34.50 -50.26
C PRO A 451 13.03 35.65 -50.00
N GLU A 452 13.90 35.94 -50.95
CA GLU A 452 14.89 37.02 -50.91
C GLU A 452 14.24 38.42 -50.99
N GLU A 453 13.10 38.52 -51.66
CA GLU A 453 12.37 39.77 -51.84
C GLU A 453 11.42 40.06 -50.67
N ALA A 454 11.13 39.07 -49.82
CA ALA A 454 10.18 39.18 -48.72
C ALA A 454 10.46 40.34 -47.74
N GLU A 455 11.72 40.75 -47.60
CA GLU A 455 12.12 41.88 -46.75
C GLU A 455 11.81 43.25 -47.36
N ARG A 456 11.87 43.37 -48.69
CA ARG A 456 11.93 44.69 -49.39
C ARG A 456 10.80 44.92 -50.40
N ALA A 457 10.15 43.86 -50.89
CA ALA A 457 9.11 43.99 -51.90
C ALA A 457 7.92 44.81 -51.37
N PRO A 458 7.37 45.75 -52.16
CA PRO A 458 6.09 46.37 -51.85
C PRO A 458 4.98 45.32 -52.02
N LEU A 459 4.35 44.95 -50.92
CA LEU A 459 3.25 43.99 -50.91
C LEU A 459 1.94 44.77 -50.87
N ASN A 460 1.11 44.60 -51.90
CA ASN A 460 -0.19 45.28 -52.00
C ASN A 460 -1.28 44.50 -51.25
N PHE A 461 -1.04 44.22 -49.96
CA PHE A 461 -1.95 43.48 -49.08
C PHE A 461 -2.26 44.32 -47.83
N GLU A 462 -3.48 44.23 -47.32
CA GLU A 462 -3.86 44.92 -46.08
C GLU A 462 -3.20 44.25 -44.85
N PRO A 463 -2.72 45.01 -43.83
CA PRO A 463 -2.05 44.44 -42.66
C PRO A 463 -2.86 43.40 -41.85
N GLU A 464 -4.19 43.46 -41.95
CA GLU A 464 -5.13 42.55 -41.28
C GLU A 464 -5.53 41.35 -42.15
N GLN A 465 -5.24 41.38 -43.46
CA GLN A 465 -5.61 40.31 -44.37
C GLN A 465 -4.91 39.00 -44.00
N MET A 466 -5.64 37.88 -44.08
CA MET A 466 -5.05 36.58 -43.80
C MET A 466 -4.12 36.17 -44.94
N ILE A 467 -2.85 35.96 -44.62
CA ILE A 467 -1.83 35.49 -45.56
C ILE A 467 -1.48 34.04 -45.21
N VAL A 468 -1.47 33.17 -46.21
CA VAL A 468 -1.04 31.77 -46.07
C VAL A 468 0.17 31.55 -46.98
N THR A 469 1.34 31.37 -46.38
CA THR A 469 2.56 31.06 -47.12
C THR A 469 2.67 29.56 -47.38
N TYR A 470 3.14 29.17 -48.56
CA TYR A 470 3.49 27.79 -48.87
C TYR A 470 4.77 27.68 -49.68
N CYS A 471 5.47 26.56 -49.51
CA CYS A 471 6.68 26.21 -50.23
C CYS A 471 6.71 24.69 -50.51
N THR A 472 7.82 24.20 -51.03
CA THR A 472 8.12 22.77 -51.25
C THR A 472 9.23 22.25 -50.33
N SER A 473 9.80 23.11 -49.47
CA SER A 473 10.93 22.76 -48.60
C SER A 473 10.53 21.83 -47.45
N PRO A 474 11.44 20.94 -46.99
CA PRO A 474 11.24 20.11 -45.79
C PRO A 474 10.82 20.96 -44.58
N GLU A 475 9.87 20.43 -43.79
CA GLU A 475 9.29 21.11 -42.62
C GLU A 475 8.76 22.54 -42.84
N GLU A 476 8.48 22.92 -44.10
CA GLU A 476 8.03 24.26 -44.49
C GLU A 476 9.00 25.40 -44.10
N GLN A 477 10.32 25.12 -44.04
CA GLN A 477 11.35 26.08 -43.64
C GLN A 477 11.24 27.45 -44.33
N GLN A 478 11.09 27.48 -45.66
CA GLN A 478 10.97 28.74 -46.41
C GLN A 478 9.68 29.50 -46.07
N SER A 479 8.56 28.77 -45.94
CA SER A 479 7.29 29.38 -45.54
C SER A 479 7.33 29.95 -44.12
N ALA A 480 8.03 29.28 -43.20
CA ALA A 480 8.21 29.76 -41.84
C ALA A 480 9.07 31.03 -41.77
N ARG A 481 10.18 31.06 -42.54
CA ARG A 481 11.06 32.23 -42.66
C ARG A 481 10.31 33.44 -43.20
N VAL A 482 9.63 33.29 -44.34
CA VAL A 482 8.87 34.40 -44.94
C VAL A 482 7.70 34.81 -44.05
N ALA A 483 6.99 33.88 -43.42
CA ALA A 483 5.93 34.22 -42.48
C ALA A 483 6.43 35.04 -41.28
N GLN A 484 7.65 34.77 -40.80
CA GLN A 484 8.27 35.57 -39.73
C GLN A 484 8.60 36.98 -40.21
N ILE A 485 9.19 37.12 -41.40
CA ILE A 485 9.52 38.42 -42.01
C ILE A 485 8.25 39.25 -42.18
N LEU A 486 7.17 38.67 -42.72
CA LEU A 486 5.88 39.36 -42.89
C LEU A 486 5.30 39.82 -41.55
N ARG A 487 5.37 39.00 -40.48
CA ARG A 487 4.92 39.43 -39.14
C ARG A 487 5.76 40.58 -38.59
N GLN A 488 7.08 40.57 -38.82
CA GLN A 488 7.96 41.68 -38.45
C GLN A 488 7.66 42.96 -39.23
N ARG A 489 7.17 42.84 -40.47
CA ARG A 489 6.70 43.95 -41.31
C ARG A 489 5.28 44.44 -40.96
N GLY A 490 4.63 43.88 -39.93
CA GLY A 490 3.34 44.37 -39.42
C GLY A 490 2.10 43.57 -39.88
N TYR A 491 2.25 42.52 -40.68
CA TYR A 491 1.13 41.64 -41.06
C TYR A 491 0.72 40.75 -39.88
N ARG A 492 -0.49 40.94 -39.36
CA ARG A 492 -0.93 40.30 -38.11
C ARG A 492 -1.36 38.85 -38.29
N THR A 493 -1.94 38.52 -39.44
CA THR A 493 -2.59 37.23 -39.68
C THR A 493 -1.84 36.39 -40.72
N VAL A 494 -0.60 36.01 -40.42
CA VAL A 494 0.21 35.16 -41.31
C VAL A 494 0.21 33.71 -40.82
N ARG A 495 -0.13 32.76 -41.70
CA ARG A 495 -0.17 31.32 -41.44
C ARG A 495 0.75 30.56 -42.40
N ILE A 496 1.20 29.39 -41.99
CA ILE A 496 2.07 28.50 -42.78
C ILE A 496 1.24 27.31 -43.23
N LEU A 497 1.15 27.05 -44.53
CA LEU A 497 0.45 25.88 -45.04
C LEU A 497 1.20 24.61 -44.67
N LYS A 498 0.61 23.77 -43.81
CA LYS A 498 1.20 22.51 -43.38
C LYS A 498 1.37 21.57 -44.57
N GLY A 499 2.58 21.07 -44.77
CA GLY A 499 2.98 20.24 -45.91
C GLY A 499 3.20 21.01 -47.22
N GLY A 500 2.99 22.34 -47.23
CA GLY A 500 3.21 23.16 -48.42
C GLY A 500 2.38 22.74 -49.64
N LEU A 501 2.97 22.85 -50.84
CA LEU A 501 2.33 22.42 -52.09
C LEU A 501 1.99 20.91 -52.09
N GLY A 502 2.88 20.07 -51.53
CA GLY A 502 2.64 18.63 -51.41
C GLY A 502 1.50 18.29 -50.46
N GLY A 503 1.36 19.03 -49.36
CA GLY A 503 0.23 18.90 -48.43
C GLY A 503 -1.10 19.23 -49.11
N TRP A 504 -1.11 20.28 -49.94
CA TRP A 504 -2.27 20.69 -50.73
C TRP A 504 -2.70 19.64 -51.76
N THR A 505 -1.74 19.10 -52.53
CA THR A 505 -2.02 18.07 -53.53
C THR A 505 -2.42 16.74 -52.90
N ASN A 506 -1.82 16.35 -51.79
CA ASN A 506 -2.21 15.15 -51.02
C ASN A 506 -3.64 15.25 -50.48
N ALA A 507 -4.09 16.46 -50.14
CA ALA A 507 -5.49 16.71 -49.78
C ALA A 507 -6.45 16.72 -50.99
N ARG A 508 -5.96 16.43 -52.20
CA ARG A 508 -6.71 16.39 -53.47
C ARG A 508 -7.40 17.71 -53.82
N LEU A 509 -6.80 18.83 -53.42
CA LEU A 509 -7.30 20.16 -53.69
C LEU A 509 -6.85 20.65 -55.09
N PRO A 510 -7.61 21.56 -55.72
CA PRO A 510 -7.30 22.05 -57.07
C PRO A 510 -5.96 22.77 -57.12
N VAL A 511 -5.27 22.70 -58.27
CA VAL A 511 -3.99 23.36 -58.56
C VAL A 511 -4.04 24.00 -59.95
N GLU A 512 -3.24 25.05 -60.15
CA GLU A 512 -3.08 25.73 -61.44
C GLU A 512 -1.74 25.36 -62.09
N ALA A 513 -1.74 25.25 -63.43
CA ALA A 513 -0.52 25.10 -64.23
C ALA A 513 0.13 26.48 -64.48
N LYS A 514 1.46 26.54 -64.54
CA LYS A 514 2.21 27.77 -64.82
C LYS A 514 2.34 28.11 -66.31
N SER A 515 2.22 27.12 -67.20
CA SER A 515 2.24 27.25 -68.66
C SER A 515 1.05 26.50 -69.30
N ALA A 516 0.74 26.80 -70.57
CA ALA A 516 -0.30 26.13 -71.35
C ALA A 516 0.14 24.71 -71.77
N LEU A 517 0.32 23.83 -70.80
CA LEU A 517 0.65 22.44 -71.05
C LEU A 517 -0.56 21.70 -71.64
N PRO A 518 -0.36 20.80 -72.62
CA PRO A 518 -1.39 19.85 -73.04
C PRO A 518 -1.93 19.06 -71.83
N SER A 519 -3.22 18.72 -71.85
CA SER A 519 -3.94 17.98 -70.79
C SER A 519 -3.16 16.77 -70.25
N ILE A 520 -2.58 15.98 -71.16
CA ILE A 520 -1.80 14.79 -70.81
C ILE A 520 -0.49 15.10 -70.07
N GLY A 521 0.20 16.18 -70.47
CA GLY A 521 1.44 16.60 -69.84
C GLY A 521 1.20 17.06 -68.41
N LEU A 522 0.14 17.82 -68.19
CA LEU A 522 -0.24 18.27 -66.86
C LEU A 522 -0.56 17.08 -65.92
N GLU A 523 -1.29 16.08 -66.41
CA GLU A 523 -1.63 14.89 -65.62
C GLU A 523 -0.41 14.00 -65.33
N LEU A 524 0.52 13.83 -66.28
CA LEU A 524 1.76 13.10 -66.00
C LEU A 524 2.61 13.85 -64.98
N TYR A 525 2.82 15.16 -65.17
CA TYR A 525 3.63 15.97 -64.27
C TYR A 525 3.12 16.01 -62.83
N LYS A 526 1.80 16.19 -62.61
CA LYS A 526 1.19 16.19 -61.27
C LYS A 526 1.52 14.96 -60.45
N ASN A 527 1.68 13.83 -61.13
CA ASN A 527 1.85 12.52 -60.50
C ASN A 527 3.29 12.02 -60.49
N LEU A 528 4.11 12.61 -61.34
CA LEU A 528 5.54 12.38 -61.40
C LEU A 528 6.26 13.22 -60.35
N SER A 529 5.96 14.53 -60.21
CA SER A 529 6.68 15.45 -59.30
C SER A 529 6.59 15.15 -57.79
N LEU A 530 5.99 14.02 -57.41
CA LEU A 530 5.88 13.50 -56.05
C LEU A 530 7.00 12.48 -55.78
N GLY A 531 8.28 12.87 -55.92
CA GLY A 531 9.45 12.03 -55.62
C GLY A 531 10.72 12.38 -56.40
N ASP A 532 11.83 11.70 -56.08
CA ASP A 532 13.08 11.75 -56.84
C ASP A 532 12.86 11.09 -58.22
N ILE A 533 12.88 11.90 -59.28
CA ILE A 533 12.76 11.42 -60.67
C ILE A 533 14.10 11.58 -61.36
N GLU A 534 14.55 10.52 -62.02
CA GLU A 534 15.72 10.55 -62.89
C GLU A 534 15.49 11.48 -64.08
N ARG A 535 16.46 12.37 -64.33
CA ARG A 535 16.45 13.33 -65.44
C ARG A 535 17.55 12.99 -66.44
N ARG A 536 17.26 13.07 -67.73
CA ARG A 536 18.26 12.91 -68.81
C ARG A 536 18.28 14.12 -69.72
N ARG A 537 19.48 14.57 -70.08
CA ARG A 537 19.68 15.77 -70.91
C ARG A 537 20.31 15.40 -72.25
N PHE A 538 19.85 16.07 -73.30
CA PHE A 538 20.31 15.87 -74.67
C PHE A 538 20.55 17.23 -75.33
N ARG A 539 21.63 17.33 -76.09
CA ARG A 539 21.97 18.52 -76.89
C ARG A 539 21.30 18.46 -78.26
N PRO A 540 21.17 19.61 -78.96
CA PRO A 540 20.62 19.65 -80.31
C PRO A 540 21.35 18.67 -81.25
N GLY A 541 20.60 17.83 -81.96
CA GLY A 541 21.10 16.82 -82.88
C GLY A 541 21.41 15.45 -82.25
N GLU A 542 21.38 15.32 -80.93
CA GLU A 542 21.58 14.02 -80.26
C GLU A 542 20.35 13.12 -80.41
N VAL A 543 20.61 11.83 -80.67
CA VAL A 543 19.57 10.80 -80.79
C VAL A 543 19.24 10.27 -79.39
N ILE A 544 17.97 10.39 -78.99
CA ILE A 544 17.46 9.93 -77.69
C ILE A 544 17.28 8.41 -77.71
N PHE A 545 16.69 7.88 -78.78
CA PHE A 545 16.59 6.45 -79.10
C PHE A 545 16.33 6.28 -80.60
N LYS A 546 16.70 5.14 -81.18
CA LYS A 546 16.46 4.79 -82.58
C LYS A 546 15.28 3.84 -82.75
N GLU A 547 14.65 3.88 -83.92
CA GLU A 547 13.68 2.85 -84.33
C GLU A 547 14.33 1.46 -84.23
N GLY A 548 13.63 0.51 -83.60
CA GLY A 548 14.14 -0.84 -83.37
C GLY A 548 14.84 -1.06 -82.03
N ASP A 549 15.24 0.00 -81.31
CA ASP A 549 15.91 -0.14 -80.01
C ASP A 549 14.99 -0.78 -78.95
N ASP A 550 15.58 -1.48 -77.98
CA ASP A 550 14.86 -1.96 -76.80
C ASP A 550 14.43 -0.75 -75.94
N PRO A 551 13.15 -0.63 -75.53
CA PRO A 551 12.69 0.44 -74.65
C PRO A 551 13.33 0.47 -73.26
N HIS A 552 13.96 -0.62 -72.81
CA HIS A 552 14.54 -0.78 -71.46
C HIS A 552 13.54 -0.42 -70.34
N ASP A 553 12.26 -0.78 -70.54
CA ASP A 553 11.14 -0.47 -69.65
C ASP A 553 11.00 1.03 -69.32
N GLU A 554 11.42 1.91 -70.23
CA GLU A 554 11.39 3.36 -70.05
C GLU A 554 10.56 4.10 -71.11
N ALA A 555 9.79 5.06 -70.64
CA ALA A 555 9.23 6.16 -71.42
C ALA A 555 9.71 7.48 -70.82
N TYR A 556 9.49 8.57 -71.55
CA TYR A 556 9.93 9.89 -71.11
C TYR A 556 8.78 10.89 -71.19
N VAL A 557 8.85 11.93 -70.36
CA VAL A 557 8.09 13.17 -70.56
C VAL A 557 9.08 14.29 -70.81
N ILE A 558 8.83 15.08 -71.85
CA ILE A 558 9.68 16.22 -72.18
C ILE A 558 9.54 17.26 -71.06
N HIS A 559 10.60 17.48 -70.30
CA HIS A 559 10.65 18.51 -69.26
C HIS A 559 10.82 19.90 -69.86
N SER A 560 11.72 20.00 -70.83
CA SER A 560 12.00 21.21 -71.60
C SER A 560 12.57 20.81 -72.96
N GLY A 561 12.43 21.70 -73.95
CA GLY A 561 12.90 21.49 -75.32
C GLY A 561 11.89 20.81 -76.23
N THR A 562 12.35 20.44 -77.43
CA THR A 562 11.59 19.97 -78.58
C THR A 562 12.28 18.76 -79.20
N VAL A 563 11.53 17.68 -79.35
CA VAL A 563 11.98 16.40 -79.90
C VAL A 563 11.26 16.09 -81.20
N GLU A 564 12.03 15.77 -82.23
CA GLU A 564 11.53 15.35 -83.53
C GLU A 564 11.47 13.82 -83.62
N ILE A 565 10.32 13.28 -84.03
CA ILE A 565 10.09 11.85 -84.22
C ILE A 565 10.21 11.53 -85.70
N ARG A 566 11.15 10.64 -86.05
CA ARG A 566 11.43 10.19 -87.41
C ARG A 566 11.17 8.71 -87.56
N ARG A 567 10.69 8.28 -88.73
CA ARG A 567 10.52 6.87 -89.05
C ARG A 567 10.97 6.58 -90.46
N ASN A 568 11.53 5.40 -90.67
CA ASN A 568 11.93 4.94 -92.00
C ASN A 568 10.74 4.26 -92.71
N PHE A 569 10.42 4.72 -93.92
CA PHE A 569 9.49 4.05 -94.84
C PHE A 569 10.22 3.72 -96.15
N ASP A 570 10.34 2.44 -96.47
CA ASP A 570 10.94 1.94 -97.72
C ASP A 570 12.32 2.55 -98.07
N GLY A 571 13.12 2.89 -97.05
CA GLY A 571 14.47 3.44 -97.21
C GLY A 571 14.56 4.96 -97.03
N GLU A 572 13.44 5.69 -96.93
CA GLU A 572 13.41 7.14 -96.68
C GLU A 572 13.03 7.46 -95.22
N GLU A 573 13.83 8.29 -94.54
CA GLU A 573 13.45 8.85 -93.24
C GLU A 573 12.45 10.01 -93.41
N ARG A 574 11.31 9.92 -92.72
CA ARG A 574 10.30 10.98 -92.67
C ARG A 574 10.01 11.42 -91.24
N VAL A 575 9.73 12.70 -91.07
CA VAL A 575 9.37 13.29 -89.77
C VAL A 575 7.88 13.09 -89.53
N LEU A 576 7.53 12.32 -88.50
CA LEU A 576 6.15 12.03 -88.11
C LEU A 576 5.56 13.12 -87.22
N ASN A 577 6.35 13.67 -86.30
CA ASN A 577 5.87 14.67 -85.35
C ASN A 577 7.01 15.46 -84.70
N ARG A 578 6.70 16.65 -84.18
CA ARG A 578 7.56 17.44 -83.28
C ARG A 578 6.85 17.61 -81.94
N ASN A 579 7.41 17.01 -80.91
CA ASN A 579 6.86 17.02 -79.55
C ASN A 579 7.62 18.02 -78.69
N GLY A 580 6.91 18.93 -78.02
CA GLY A 580 7.48 19.89 -77.07
C GLY A 580 7.19 19.54 -75.61
N GLU A 581 7.47 20.47 -74.71
CA GLU A 581 7.27 20.35 -73.26
C GLU A 581 5.92 19.71 -72.87
N GLY A 582 5.98 18.76 -71.94
CA GLY A 582 4.82 18.03 -71.43
C GLY A 582 4.36 16.86 -72.29
N MET A 583 4.87 16.68 -73.51
CA MET A 583 4.51 15.54 -74.33
C MET A 583 5.24 14.26 -73.88
N PRO A 584 4.56 13.10 -73.84
CA PRO A 584 5.22 11.82 -73.63
C PRO A 584 5.99 11.36 -74.88
N LEU A 585 7.06 10.62 -74.65
CA LEU A 585 7.94 10.03 -75.65
C LEU A 585 8.19 8.56 -75.33
N GLY A 586 8.13 7.72 -76.36
CA GLY A 586 8.50 6.31 -76.26
C GLY A 586 7.49 5.41 -75.54
N GLU A 587 6.31 5.93 -75.18
CA GLU A 587 5.25 5.22 -74.47
C GLU A 587 4.67 4.04 -75.27
N ILE A 588 4.69 4.11 -76.61
CA ILE A 588 4.18 3.06 -77.50
C ILE A 588 4.96 1.75 -77.31
N GLY A 589 6.28 1.83 -77.16
CA GLY A 589 7.15 0.67 -76.96
C GLY A 589 6.79 -0.10 -75.68
N LEU A 590 6.45 0.64 -74.62
CA LEU A 590 6.02 0.05 -73.36
C LEU A 590 4.64 -0.62 -73.48
N PHE A 591 3.63 0.09 -74.01
CA PHE A 591 2.29 -0.48 -74.15
C PHE A 591 2.24 -1.69 -75.08
N ARG A 592 3.06 -1.71 -76.13
CA ARG A 592 3.14 -2.84 -77.07
C ARG A 592 4.05 -3.96 -76.61
N LYS A 593 4.87 -3.74 -75.56
CA LYS A 593 5.96 -4.63 -75.16
C LYS A 593 6.83 -5.03 -76.36
N GLY A 594 7.24 -4.02 -77.12
CA GLY A 594 7.98 -4.19 -78.37
C GLY A 594 9.00 -3.07 -78.59
N PRO A 595 9.86 -3.19 -79.62
CA PRO A 595 10.92 -2.22 -79.87
C PRO A 595 10.38 -0.82 -80.15
N ARG A 596 11.24 0.21 -79.98
CA ARG A 596 10.93 1.61 -80.29
C ARG A 596 10.38 1.73 -81.72
N SER A 597 9.21 2.35 -81.84
CA SER A 597 8.47 2.43 -83.11
C SER A 597 8.96 3.49 -84.09
N ALA A 598 9.89 4.35 -83.65
CA ALA A 598 10.43 5.49 -84.38
C ALA A 598 11.73 5.96 -83.71
N THR A 599 12.55 6.70 -84.44
CA THR A 599 13.75 7.39 -83.94
C THR A 599 13.35 8.76 -83.34
N ALA A 600 13.88 9.10 -82.17
CA ALA A 600 13.64 10.40 -81.53
C ALA A 600 14.95 11.21 -81.47
N VAL A 601 14.93 12.44 -81.97
CA VAL A 601 16.11 13.32 -82.05
C VAL A 601 15.81 14.66 -81.39
N ALA A 602 16.72 15.13 -80.53
CA ALA A 602 16.60 16.45 -79.91
C ALA A 602 16.86 17.55 -80.94
N THR A 603 15.99 18.56 -81.01
CA THR A 603 16.13 19.69 -81.96
C THR A 603 16.66 20.97 -81.30
N ASP A 604 16.53 21.06 -79.98
CA ASP A 604 17.10 22.08 -79.08
C ASP A 604 17.68 21.36 -77.83
N ASP A 605 18.07 22.10 -76.78
CA ASP A 605 18.48 21.50 -75.51
C ASP A 605 17.27 20.88 -74.79
N VAL A 606 17.24 19.54 -74.73
CA VAL A 606 16.12 18.77 -74.20
C VAL A 606 16.47 18.20 -72.82
N GLU A 607 15.56 18.39 -71.86
CA GLU A 607 15.58 17.64 -70.60
C GLU A 607 14.36 16.72 -70.55
N LEU A 608 14.57 15.45 -70.18
CA LEU A 608 13.56 14.41 -70.11
C LEU A 608 13.40 13.92 -68.67
N LEU A 609 12.15 13.68 -68.26
CA LEU A 609 11.82 12.95 -67.03
C LEU A 609 11.64 11.48 -67.38
N VAL A 610 12.43 10.59 -66.76
CA VAL A 610 12.35 9.14 -67.02
C VAL A 610 11.18 8.53 -66.24
N ILE A 611 10.38 7.72 -66.93
CA ILE A 611 9.23 7.00 -66.38
C ILE A 611 9.43 5.51 -66.64
N LYS A 612 9.63 4.73 -65.58
CA LYS A 612 9.69 3.26 -65.64
C LYS A 612 8.31 2.66 -65.94
N GLU A 613 8.26 1.53 -66.64
CA GLU A 613 7.03 0.83 -67.04
C GLU A 613 6.09 0.61 -65.85
N GLU A 614 6.58 0.07 -64.73
CA GLU A 614 5.78 -0.18 -63.52
C GLU A 614 5.08 1.09 -63.00
N ARG A 615 5.80 2.23 -63.06
CA ARG A 615 5.26 3.51 -62.62
C ARG A 615 4.21 4.01 -63.61
N LEU A 616 4.46 3.88 -64.91
CA LEU A 616 3.49 4.24 -65.95
C LEU A 616 2.22 3.38 -65.85
N GLU A 617 2.35 2.07 -65.68
CA GLU A 617 1.22 1.15 -65.47
C GLU A 617 0.42 1.53 -64.23
N TRP A 618 1.09 1.81 -63.10
CA TRP A 618 0.43 2.25 -61.88
C TRP A 618 -0.36 3.55 -62.11
N LEU A 619 0.23 4.51 -62.83
CA LEU A 619 -0.43 5.77 -63.16
C LEU A 619 -1.69 5.56 -64.02
N VAL A 620 -1.59 4.74 -65.06
CA VAL A 620 -2.73 4.40 -65.94
C VAL A 620 -3.85 3.71 -65.17
N ARG A 621 -3.52 2.73 -64.32
CA ARG A 621 -4.52 1.99 -63.52
C ARG A 621 -5.22 2.86 -62.49
N ASN A 622 -4.49 3.78 -61.85
CA ASN A 622 -5.01 4.54 -60.72
C ASN A 622 -5.55 5.94 -61.11
N ARG A 623 -5.35 6.39 -62.35
CA ARG A 623 -5.78 7.71 -62.83
C ARG A 623 -6.53 7.60 -64.17
N PRO A 624 -7.86 7.37 -64.14
CA PRO A 624 -8.67 7.19 -65.35
C PRO A 624 -8.56 8.35 -66.35
N GLN A 625 -8.40 9.59 -65.88
CA GLN A 625 -8.23 10.76 -66.75
C GLN A 625 -6.95 10.68 -67.59
N LEU A 626 -5.84 10.23 -67.01
CA LEU A 626 -4.59 10.03 -67.74
C LEU A 626 -4.73 8.94 -68.81
N ALA A 627 -5.39 7.83 -68.48
CA ALA A 627 -5.66 6.75 -69.43
C ALA A 627 -6.48 7.24 -70.63
N LEU A 628 -7.51 8.06 -70.39
CA LEU A 628 -8.33 8.66 -71.46
C LEU A 628 -7.50 9.59 -72.37
N GLU A 629 -6.63 10.42 -71.80
CA GLU A 629 -5.78 11.32 -72.58
C GLU A 629 -4.74 10.55 -73.42
N LEU A 630 -4.18 9.47 -72.88
CA LEU A 630 -3.30 8.56 -73.65
C LEU A 630 -4.06 7.89 -74.80
N LEU A 631 -5.28 7.40 -74.57
CA LEU A 631 -6.12 6.79 -75.60
C LEU A 631 -6.44 7.77 -76.73
N LYS A 632 -6.85 9.00 -76.41
CA LYS A 632 -7.08 10.06 -77.42
C LYS A 632 -5.83 10.32 -78.25
N ARG A 633 -4.66 10.40 -77.60
CA ARG A 633 -3.40 10.64 -78.29
C ARG A 633 -3.01 9.49 -79.22
N LEU A 634 -3.10 8.25 -78.75
CA LEU A 634 -2.83 7.08 -79.58
C LEU A 634 -3.81 6.99 -80.76
N SER A 635 -5.09 7.30 -80.54
CA SER A 635 -6.08 7.40 -81.61
C SER A 635 -5.68 8.42 -82.68
N ASN A 636 -5.24 9.61 -82.27
CA ASN A 636 -4.79 10.64 -83.21
C ASN A 636 -3.53 10.22 -83.97
N LEU A 637 -2.60 9.49 -83.33
CA LEU A 637 -1.41 8.95 -83.99
C LEU A 637 -1.75 7.90 -85.04
N VAL A 638 -2.74 7.04 -84.79
CA VAL A 638 -3.24 6.08 -85.79
C VAL A 638 -3.81 6.81 -87.01
N VAL A 639 -4.64 7.84 -86.79
CA VAL A 639 -5.21 8.63 -87.89
C VAL A 639 -4.12 9.34 -88.71
N ALA A 640 -3.14 9.95 -88.04
CA ALA A 640 -2.03 10.63 -88.72
C ALA A 640 -1.18 9.66 -89.55
N THR A 641 -0.85 8.49 -89.00
CA THR A 641 -0.05 7.47 -89.72
C THR A 641 -0.80 6.83 -90.88
N ASP A 642 -2.12 6.71 -90.81
CA ASP A 642 -2.95 6.18 -91.90
C ASP A 642 -3.08 7.19 -93.07
N GLN A 643 -3.23 8.49 -92.75
CA GLN A 643 -3.21 9.57 -93.75
C GLN A 643 -1.87 9.65 -94.50
N GLU A 644 -0.74 9.48 -93.81
CA GLU A 644 0.58 9.47 -94.45
C GLU A 644 0.80 8.22 -95.33
N ARG A 645 0.31 7.03 -94.92
CA ARG A 645 0.32 5.81 -95.75
C ARG A 645 -0.54 5.97 -97.01
N ALA A 646 -1.70 6.62 -96.89
CA ALA A 646 -2.56 6.90 -98.03
C ALA A 646 -1.91 7.87 -99.05
N GLN A 647 -1.09 8.83 -98.58
CA GLN A 647 -0.32 9.73 -99.45
C GLN A 647 0.91 9.05 -100.07
N ALA A 648 1.50 8.03 -99.42
CA ALA A 648 2.64 7.28 -99.94
C ALA A 648 2.24 6.20 -100.99
N GLY A 649 1.01 5.68 -100.95
CA GLY A 649 0.52 4.66 -101.90
C GLY A 649 -0.05 5.19 -103.22
N GLY A 650 0.05 6.49 -103.49
CA GLY A 650 -0.63 7.20 -104.58
C GLY A 650 0.20 7.55 -105.83
N VAL A 651 1.41 7.01 -106.00
CA VAL A 651 2.22 7.19 -107.22
C VAL A 651 2.74 5.82 -107.65
N ARG A 652 2.19 5.29 -108.76
CA ARG A 652 2.76 4.17 -109.53
C ARG A 652 3.51 4.72 -110.71
#